data_AF-B0R5Z4-F1
#
_entry.id   AF-B0R5Z4-F1
#
_cell.length_a   1.000
_cell.length_b   1.000
_cell.length_c   1.000
_cell.angle_alpha   90.00
_cell.angle_beta   90.00
_cell.angle_gamma   90.00
#
_symmetry.space_group_name_H-M   'P 1'
#
loop_
_entity.id
_entity.type
_entity.pdbx_description
1 polymer ?
#
loop_
_entity_poly.entity_id
_entity_poly.type
_entity_poly.pdbx_seq_one_letter_code
_entity_poly.pdbx_strand_id
1 'polypeptide(L)'
;MRFRDDTRGVTVQVGAVLLFATIIIALAVYQATVVPAQNADVEYKHSQQVQDDLVQLRNSVLGTASAGDARPVSVTLGTTYPSRVFSINPPSPAGRLATETYADGTIRVSNVAATNAETRDYLNGTWTATTKYISYTPGYNEFQTAPTTRYTATLLADYYADEGSSVLQTDQVLVRGDTITLVSVAGSLDTAQAGAVAVSPAAVSAPHKRVQVEPKDAAQPVTVSVPTTVSAATLRSQTGLGGRSGVSVVDAGPNRVNITLETGGPYTLQTARVGVGETPPSPGPRYLTLVGNDSDQVTVAARDAFNNPVAGASVVSRSGRVTKAVQTTGEDGRATFALRDDGRPVTGGGERVSFELVNASGTTAERFVNVTVDQETIVSGDGGGDLVRVGGSTVFDMNDDGVTGGFNFTVRNEFSDAVTITDVSVLPEDGSIDLLSDDVGSEGRRASELYVEAEDGNQTFVDVQTTGSEYAYLGPRGMTLSTERSREEQGREESGVGLDPVPLTTAVGGSVDVSPGEEATVEIGEFYRPVSGPIISDPVDITDEDVRVLVSYRRGSTSGSREFAVTGDYKPSGENFPEVTITDVSRGFGQVNVEGTANANGDSDLSTISGEIVYASGLVRGETKSAAGESVAEQFTIPGFGPRVVAVRMTVTDADGNTARDVYFP
;
A
#
# COMPACT_ATOMS: atom_id res chain seq x y z
N MET A 1 -13.78 -93.82 -54.80
CA MET A 1 -14.22 -92.42 -54.61
C MET A 1 -12.99 -91.55 -54.62
N ARG A 2 -12.92 -90.56 -55.52
CA ARG A 2 -11.82 -89.60 -55.60
C ARG A 2 -12.42 -88.25 -55.18
N PHE A 3 -12.06 -87.77 -53.99
CA PHE A 3 -12.44 -86.44 -53.53
C PHE A 3 -11.80 -85.43 -54.48
N ARG A 4 -12.61 -84.56 -55.09
CA ARG A 4 -12.12 -83.38 -55.79
C ARG A 4 -11.83 -82.33 -54.71
N ASP A 5 -10.57 -81.98 -54.54
CA ASP A 5 -10.16 -80.87 -53.67
C ASP A 5 -10.78 -79.57 -54.18
N ASP A 6 -11.59 -78.94 -53.32
CA ASP A 6 -12.24 -77.66 -53.56
C ASP A 6 -11.32 -76.51 -53.13
N THR A 7 -10.51 -76.01 -54.06
CA THR A 7 -9.54 -74.92 -53.82
C THR A 7 -10.16 -73.52 -53.85
N ARG A 8 -11.49 -73.40 -53.99
CA ARG A 8 -12.19 -72.10 -54.14
C ARG A 8 -12.39 -71.34 -52.82
N GLY A 9 -12.28 -72.00 -51.66
CA GLY A 9 -12.34 -71.36 -50.34
C GLY A 9 -11.04 -70.65 -49.91
N VAL A 10 -9.90 -70.98 -50.53
CA VAL A 10 -8.57 -70.54 -50.09
C VAL A 10 -8.31 -69.07 -50.42
N THR A 11 -8.75 -68.57 -51.57
CA THR A 11 -8.50 -67.17 -52.00
C THR A 11 -9.24 -66.16 -51.13
N VAL A 12 -10.48 -66.46 -50.73
CA VAL A 12 -11.26 -65.61 -49.81
C VAL A 12 -10.62 -65.57 -48.43
N GLN A 13 -10.12 -66.71 -47.93
CA GLN A 13 -9.41 -66.79 -46.66
C GLN A 13 -8.10 -66.02 -46.68
N VAL A 14 -7.29 -66.16 -47.74
CA VAL A 14 -6.04 -65.40 -47.90
C VAL A 14 -6.33 -63.90 -47.99
N GLY A 15 -7.36 -63.48 -48.72
CA GLY A 15 -7.78 -62.08 -48.78
C GLY A 15 -8.23 -61.53 -47.43
N ALA A 16 -9.01 -62.30 -46.66
CA ALA A 16 -9.46 -61.93 -45.33
C ALA A 16 -8.31 -61.83 -44.31
N VAL A 17 -7.36 -62.77 -44.34
CA VAL A 17 -6.17 -62.74 -43.48
C VAL A 17 -5.28 -61.54 -43.82
N LEU A 18 -5.09 -61.24 -45.10
CA LEU A 18 -4.31 -60.07 -45.52
C LEU A 18 -4.97 -58.77 -45.09
N LEU A 19 -6.29 -58.62 -45.30
CA LEU A 19 -7.03 -57.43 -44.87
C LEU A 19 -6.96 -57.26 -43.35
N PHE A 20 -7.16 -58.34 -42.60
CA PHE A 20 -7.03 -58.32 -41.14
C PHE A 20 -5.61 -57.93 -40.71
N ALA A 21 -4.57 -58.53 -41.32
CA ALA A 21 -3.18 -58.18 -41.04
C ALA A 21 -2.89 -56.69 -41.34
N THR A 22 -3.40 -56.16 -42.44
CA THR A 22 -3.27 -54.73 -42.77
C THR A 22 -3.95 -53.84 -41.73
N ILE A 23 -5.14 -54.21 -41.24
CA ILE A 23 -5.84 -53.46 -40.18
C ILE A 23 -5.05 -53.50 -38.88
N ILE A 24 -4.50 -54.65 -38.49
CA ILE A 24 -3.69 -54.77 -37.26
C ILE A 24 -2.41 -53.95 -37.37
N ILE A 25 -1.74 -53.96 -38.54
CA ILE A 25 -0.57 -53.11 -38.78
C ILE A 25 -0.95 -51.63 -38.72
N ALA A 26 -2.08 -51.24 -39.31
CA ALA A 26 -2.57 -49.87 -39.24
C ALA A 26 -2.89 -49.44 -37.80
N LEU A 27 -3.52 -50.31 -37.00
CA LEU A 27 -3.77 -50.08 -35.57
C LEU A 27 -2.46 -49.95 -34.79
N ALA A 28 -1.47 -50.79 -35.07
CA ALA A 28 -0.16 -50.73 -34.42
C ALA A 28 0.57 -49.41 -34.75
N VAL A 29 0.54 -48.98 -36.01
CA VAL A 29 1.09 -47.67 -36.42
C VAL A 29 0.34 -46.53 -35.73
N TYR A 30 -0.99 -46.59 -35.67
CA TYR A 30 -1.82 -45.61 -34.97
C TYR A 30 -1.45 -45.52 -33.47
N GLN A 31 -1.30 -46.66 -32.80
CA GLN A 31 -0.88 -46.76 -31.40
C GLN A 31 0.53 -46.22 -31.16
N ALA A 32 1.45 -46.41 -32.12
CA ALA A 32 2.85 -46.02 -31.98
C ALA A 32 3.13 -44.54 -32.31
N THR A 33 2.23 -43.86 -33.04
CA THR A 33 2.49 -42.50 -33.55
C THR A 33 1.38 -41.51 -33.24
N VAL A 34 0.12 -41.87 -33.48
CA VAL A 34 -1.01 -40.94 -33.34
C VAL A 34 -1.45 -40.81 -31.89
N VAL A 35 -1.49 -41.92 -31.14
CA VAL A 35 -1.86 -41.89 -29.71
C VAL A 35 -0.88 -41.04 -28.89
N PRO A 36 0.46 -41.23 -29.00
CA PRO A 36 1.44 -40.35 -28.36
C PRO A 36 1.25 -38.87 -28.71
N ALA A 37 1.12 -38.54 -30.00
CA ALA A 37 0.96 -37.16 -30.44
C ALA A 37 -0.31 -36.49 -29.88
N GLN A 38 -1.43 -37.22 -29.83
CA GLN A 38 -2.68 -36.71 -29.25
C GLN A 38 -2.60 -36.56 -27.73
N ASN A 39 -1.90 -37.47 -27.05
CA ASN A 39 -1.69 -37.37 -25.61
C ASN A 39 -0.75 -36.20 -25.27
N ALA A 40 0.30 -35.96 -26.07
CA ALA A 40 1.17 -34.81 -25.93
C ALA A 40 0.43 -33.47 -26.10
N ASP A 41 -0.56 -33.38 -27.01
CA ASP A 41 -1.42 -32.19 -27.16
C ASP A 41 -2.28 -31.93 -25.91
N VAL A 42 -2.82 -32.99 -25.29
CA VAL A 42 -3.57 -32.87 -24.02
C VAL A 42 -2.67 -32.39 -22.89
N GLU A 43 -1.45 -32.92 -22.80
CA GLU A 43 -0.46 -32.53 -21.79
C GLU A 43 0.06 -31.11 -22.01
N TYR A 44 0.26 -30.69 -23.25
CA TYR A 44 0.64 -29.31 -23.59
C TYR A 44 -0.46 -28.32 -23.16
N LYS A 45 -1.72 -28.58 -23.49
CA LYS A 45 -2.85 -27.75 -23.03
C LYS A 45 -2.96 -27.69 -21.52
N HIS A 46 -2.76 -28.83 -20.86
CA HIS A 46 -2.71 -28.86 -19.40
C HIS A 46 -1.57 -27.99 -18.86
N SER A 47 -0.38 -28.00 -19.48
CA SER A 47 0.74 -27.15 -19.03
C SER A 47 0.42 -25.65 -19.10
N GLN A 48 -0.30 -25.20 -20.13
CA GLN A 48 -0.78 -23.82 -20.23
C GLN A 48 -1.79 -23.49 -19.13
N GLN A 49 -2.74 -24.41 -18.85
CA GLN A 49 -3.69 -24.23 -17.76
C GLN A 49 -2.99 -24.11 -16.40
N VAL A 50 -1.96 -24.93 -16.14
CA VAL A 50 -1.21 -24.83 -14.88
C VAL A 50 -0.44 -23.52 -14.78
N GLN A 51 0.11 -23.00 -15.88
CA GLN A 51 0.74 -21.68 -15.89
C GLN A 51 -0.25 -20.59 -15.46
N ASP A 52 -1.46 -20.58 -16.00
CA ASP A 52 -2.52 -19.64 -15.60
C ASP A 52 -2.89 -19.79 -14.11
N ASP A 53 -3.10 -21.03 -13.64
CA ASP A 53 -3.39 -21.32 -12.23
C ASP A 53 -2.25 -20.82 -11.30
N LEU A 54 -0.99 -20.94 -11.74
CA LEU A 54 0.17 -20.47 -10.98
C LEU A 54 0.36 -18.95 -11.03
N VAL A 55 -0.08 -18.26 -12.08
CA VAL A 55 -0.19 -16.79 -12.10
C VAL A 55 -1.20 -16.34 -11.05
N GLN A 56 -2.34 -17.03 -10.94
CA GLN A 56 -3.33 -16.74 -9.89
C GLN A 56 -2.76 -17.01 -8.49
N LEU A 57 -2.04 -18.12 -8.30
CA LEU A 57 -1.39 -18.43 -7.02
C LEU A 57 -0.37 -17.34 -6.63
N ARG A 58 0.46 -16.90 -7.59
CA ARG A 58 1.37 -15.77 -7.40
C ARG A 58 0.61 -14.52 -6.95
N ASN A 59 -0.46 -14.15 -7.65
CA ASN A 59 -1.24 -12.97 -7.32
C ASN A 59 -1.89 -13.09 -5.94
N SER A 60 -2.33 -14.28 -5.54
CA SER A 60 -2.80 -14.51 -4.18
C SER A 60 -1.70 -14.39 -3.12
N VAL A 61 -0.48 -14.86 -3.40
CA VAL A 61 0.66 -14.69 -2.49
C VAL A 61 0.99 -13.20 -2.33
N LEU A 62 1.04 -12.44 -3.42
CA LEU A 62 1.29 -11.00 -3.38
C LEU A 62 0.14 -10.23 -2.70
N GLY A 63 -1.11 -10.60 -2.98
CA GLY A 63 -2.29 -10.00 -2.32
C GLY A 63 -2.34 -10.30 -0.82
N THR A 64 -1.97 -11.51 -0.41
CA THR A 64 -1.85 -11.85 1.03
C THR A 64 -0.75 -11.02 1.69
N ALA A 65 0.36 -10.77 0.98
CA ALA A 65 1.44 -9.94 1.49
C ALA A 65 1.04 -8.46 1.65
N SER A 66 0.19 -7.92 0.77
CA SER A 66 -0.22 -6.51 0.80
C SER A 66 -1.42 -6.23 1.70
N ALA A 67 -2.43 -7.10 1.71
CA ALA A 67 -3.68 -6.88 2.44
C ALA A 67 -3.80 -7.71 3.73
N GLY A 68 -3.00 -8.77 3.88
CA GLY A 68 -3.17 -9.76 4.97
C GLY A 68 -4.26 -10.81 4.69
N ASP A 69 -5.14 -10.56 3.72
CA ASP A 69 -6.23 -11.46 3.37
C ASP A 69 -5.81 -12.54 2.36
N ALA A 70 -6.03 -13.80 2.74
CA ALA A 70 -5.77 -14.97 1.92
C ALA A 70 -6.92 -15.31 0.98
N ARG A 71 -6.62 -15.61 -0.29
CA ARG A 71 -7.59 -16.14 -1.26
C ARG A 71 -7.16 -17.54 -1.73
N PRO A 72 -7.97 -18.60 -1.49
CA PRO A 72 -7.66 -19.92 -2.00
C PRO A 72 -7.61 -19.93 -3.53
N VAL A 73 -6.60 -20.61 -4.09
CA VAL A 73 -6.44 -20.82 -5.54
C VAL A 73 -6.45 -22.32 -5.82
N SER A 74 -7.23 -22.74 -6.82
CA SER A 74 -7.23 -24.12 -7.29
C SER A 74 -6.16 -24.29 -8.36
N VAL A 75 -5.24 -25.22 -8.17
CA VAL A 75 -4.17 -25.55 -9.14
C VAL A 75 -4.37 -26.96 -9.66
N THR A 76 -4.53 -27.12 -10.96
CA THR A 76 -4.75 -28.41 -11.62
C THR A 76 -3.42 -29.14 -11.79
N LEU A 77 -3.09 -30.11 -10.95
CA LEU A 77 -1.74 -30.70 -10.96
C LEU A 77 -1.54 -31.77 -12.04
N GLY A 78 -2.60 -32.40 -12.51
CA GLY A 78 -2.54 -33.42 -13.54
C GLY A 78 -3.82 -33.51 -14.37
N THR A 79 -3.76 -34.31 -15.43
CA THR A 79 -4.82 -34.43 -16.44
C THR A 79 -5.16 -35.89 -16.72
N THR A 80 -6.23 -36.12 -17.47
CA THR A 80 -6.66 -37.46 -17.89
C THR A 80 -6.79 -37.53 -19.40
N TYR A 81 -6.45 -38.69 -19.98
CA TYR A 81 -6.56 -38.88 -21.42
C TYR A 81 -7.98 -39.27 -21.83
N PRO A 82 -8.48 -38.79 -22.99
CA PRO A 82 -9.76 -39.23 -23.53
C PRO A 82 -9.84 -40.74 -23.75
N SER A 83 -11.00 -41.34 -23.49
CA SER A 83 -11.23 -42.77 -23.75
C SER A 83 -11.14 -43.11 -25.23
N ARG A 84 -10.56 -44.27 -25.57
CA ARG A 84 -10.35 -44.74 -26.95
C ARG A 84 -10.98 -46.12 -27.15
N VAL A 85 -11.53 -46.38 -28.34
CA VAL A 85 -12.25 -47.64 -28.66
C VAL A 85 -11.29 -48.78 -29.02
N PHE A 86 -10.22 -48.48 -29.78
CA PHE A 86 -9.31 -49.50 -30.33
C PHE A 86 -7.86 -49.36 -29.84
N SER A 87 -7.61 -48.49 -28.86
CA SER A 87 -6.26 -48.10 -28.41
C SER A 87 -6.21 -47.97 -26.90
N ILE A 88 -5.01 -48.06 -26.35
CA ILE A 88 -4.77 -47.99 -24.91
C ILE A 88 -4.00 -46.71 -24.60
N ASN A 89 -4.40 -46.02 -23.53
CA ASN A 89 -3.68 -44.87 -22.99
C ASN A 89 -2.72 -45.31 -21.87
N PRO A 90 -1.61 -44.56 -21.66
CA PRO A 90 -0.83 -44.70 -20.45
C PRO A 90 -1.63 -44.25 -19.21
N PRO A 91 -1.14 -44.52 -18.00
CA PRO A 91 -1.71 -43.98 -16.77
C PRO A 91 -1.83 -42.45 -16.82
N SER A 92 -2.86 -41.91 -16.18
CA SER A 92 -3.07 -40.46 -16.14
C SER A 92 -1.87 -39.74 -15.52
N PRO A 93 -1.33 -38.70 -16.17
CA PRO A 93 -0.17 -37.97 -15.66
C PRO A 93 -0.53 -37.22 -14.38
N ALA A 94 0.36 -37.30 -13.39
CA ALA A 94 0.25 -36.60 -12.11
C ALA A 94 1.44 -35.66 -11.94
N GLY A 95 1.19 -34.36 -11.81
CA GLY A 95 2.21 -33.38 -11.47
C GLY A 95 2.37 -33.22 -9.97
N ARG A 96 3.47 -32.59 -9.57
CA ARG A 96 3.83 -32.29 -8.18
C ARG A 96 3.95 -30.79 -7.98
N LEU A 97 3.29 -30.26 -6.95
CA LEU A 97 3.45 -28.88 -6.48
C LEU A 97 4.09 -28.90 -5.10
N ALA A 98 5.17 -28.16 -4.92
CA ALA A 98 5.90 -28.12 -3.66
C ALA A 98 6.54 -26.77 -3.35
N THR A 99 6.78 -26.52 -2.08
CA THR A 99 7.68 -25.46 -1.61
C THR A 99 9.08 -26.01 -1.44
N GLU A 100 10.05 -25.47 -2.15
CA GLU A 100 11.43 -25.94 -2.20
C GLU A 100 12.42 -24.90 -1.68
N THR A 101 13.63 -25.34 -1.33
CA THR A 101 14.66 -24.50 -0.70
C THR A 101 15.81 -24.22 -1.65
N TYR A 102 16.36 -23.01 -1.58
CA TYR A 102 17.64 -22.68 -2.21
C TYR A 102 18.82 -23.16 -1.34
N ALA A 103 19.99 -23.31 -1.96
CA ALA A 103 21.23 -23.53 -1.22
C ALA A 103 21.57 -22.33 -0.31
N ASP A 104 21.40 -21.10 -0.81
CA ASP A 104 21.32 -19.88 0.01
C ASP A 104 19.95 -19.22 -0.19
N GLY A 105 19.01 -19.51 0.71
CA GLY A 105 17.65 -18.95 0.69
C GLY A 105 17.51 -17.57 1.33
N THR A 106 18.60 -16.81 1.49
CA THR A 106 18.55 -15.51 2.19
C THR A 106 18.27 -14.37 1.21
N ILE A 107 17.22 -13.61 1.45
CA ILE A 107 16.99 -12.27 0.87
C ILE A 107 17.81 -11.27 1.69
N ARG A 108 18.49 -10.32 1.04
CA ARG A 108 19.27 -9.28 1.72
C ARG A 108 19.02 -7.90 1.09
N VAL A 109 18.82 -6.88 1.90
CA VAL A 109 18.91 -5.47 1.49
C VAL A 109 20.04 -4.84 2.28
N SER A 110 21.03 -4.29 1.59
CA SER A 110 22.26 -3.77 2.17
C SER A 110 22.42 -2.27 1.89
N ASN A 111 23.19 -1.62 2.77
CA ASN A 111 23.43 -0.18 2.79
C ASN A 111 22.13 0.64 3.01
N VAL A 112 21.27 0.18 3.90
CA VAL A 112 19.95 0.79 4.14
C VAL A 112 19.79 1.22 5.60
N ALA A 113 19.31 2.43 5.84
CA ALA A 113 18.96 2.94 7.16
C ALA A 113 17.54 3.52 7.12
N ALA A 114 16.69 3.22 8.12
CA ALA A 114 15.38 3.87 8.21
C ALA A 114 15.52 5.36 8.51
N THR A 115 14.67 6.20 7.93
CA THR A 115 14.65 7.66 8.17
C THR A 115 14.13 7.99 9.57
N ASN A 116 13.12 7.26 10.05
CA ASN A 116 12.61 7.35 11.42
C ASN A 116 13.66 6.89 12.45
N ALA A 117 13.96 7.72 13.44
CA ALA A 117 15.02 7.49 14.43
C ALA A 117 14.85 6.18 15.23
N GLU A 118 13.66 5.90 15.74
CA GLU A 118 13.39 4.69 16.54
C GLU A 118 13.46 3.42 15.68
N THR A 119 13.02 3.51 14.42
CA THR A 119 13.12 2.40 13.46
C THR A 119 14.56 2.18 13.01
N ARG A 120 15.35 3.25 12.89
CA ARG A 120 16.77 3.22 12.52
C ARG A 120 17.61 2.42 13.53
N ASP A 121 17.27 2.43 14.81
CA ASP A 121 17.96 1.60 15.80
C ASP A 121 17.90 0.10 15.48
N TYR A 122 16.87 -0.33 14.73
CA TYR A 122 16.75 -1.70 14.22
C TYR A 122 17.25 -1.85 12.78
N LEU A 123 16.82 -0.97 11.88
CA LEU A 123 17.11 -1.01 10.46
C LEU A 123 18.20 0.01 10.12
N ASN A 124 19.47 -0.38 10.37
CA ASN A 124 20.66 0.46 10.13
C ASN A 124 21.85 -0.34 9.59
N GLY A 125 21.75 -0.74 8.34
CA GLY A 125 22.82 -1.32 7.53
C GLY A 125 22.31 -2.41 6.61
N THR A 126 21.80 -3.50 7.19
CA THR A 126 21.35 -4.66 6.42
C THR A 126 20.08 -5.26 7.01
N TRP A 127 19.10 -5.50 6.14
CA TRP A 127 17.92 -6.32 6.44
C TRP A 127 18.04 -7.69 5.75
N THR A 128 17.61 -8.76 6.43
CA THR A 128 17.66 -10.13 5.88
C THR A 128 16.46 -10.97 6.27
N ALA A 129 16.00 -11.84 5.36
CA ALA A 129 14.98 -12.85 5.64
C ALA A 129 15.25 -14.16 4.87
N THR A 130 14.74 -15.28 5.37
CA THR A 130 14.79 -16.56 4.64
C THR A 130 13.56 -16.74 3.76
N THR A 131 13.75 -17.31 2.57
CA THR A 131 12.67 -17.59 1.63
C THR A 131 12.84 -18.96 0.99
N LYS A 132 11.70 -19.53 0.60
CA LYS A 132 11.55 -20.68 -0.29
C LYS A 132 11.08 -20.22 -1.67
N TYR A 133 10.96 -21.16 -2.59
CA TYR A 133 10.25 -20.99 -3.86
C TYR A 133 9.15 -22.04 -3.99
N ILE A 134 8.15 -21.78 -4.83
CA ILE A 134 7.12 -22.77 -5.16
C ILE A 134 7.48 -23.34 -6.53
N SER A 135 7.41 -24.66 -6.68
CA SER A 135 7.79 -25.38 -7.90
C SER A 135 6.67 -26.33 -8.30
N TYR A 136 6.26 -26.25 -9.56
CA TYR A 136 5.41 -27.25 -10.22
C TYR A 136 6.25 -28.07 -11.19
N THR A 137 6.28 -29.39 -10.98
CA THR A 137 6.94 -30.34 -11.87
C THR A 137 5.90 -31.26 -12.49
N PRO A 138 5.71 -31.25 -13.82
CA PRO A 138 4.75 -32.12 -14.48
C PRO A 138 5.23 -33.58 -14.50
N GLY A 139 4.30 -34.52 -14.42
CA GLY A 139 4.53 -35.96 -14.60
C GLY A 139 3.98 -36.48 -15.92
N TYR A 140 4.20 -35.75 -17.02
CA TYR A 140 3.71 -36.08 -18.35
C TYR A 140 4.39 -37.31 -18.94
N ASN A 141 3.64 -38.08 -19.74
CA ASN A 141 4.15 -39.29 -20.39
C ASN A 141 4.71 -38.99 -21.79
N GLU A 142 4.15 -38.03 -22.52
CA GLU A 142 4.46 -37.81 -23.95
C GLU A 142 5.05 -36.41 -24.22
N PHE A 143 4.65 -35.38 -23.47
CA PHE A 143 5.19 -34.03 -23.53
C PHE A 143 6.47 -33.90 -22.68
N GLN A 144 7.55 -34.48 -23.20
CA GLN A 144 8.83 -34.62 -22.48
C GLN A 144 9.62 -33.31 -22.31
N THR A 145 9.28 -32.26 -23.07
CA THR A 145 9.96 -30.95 -23.02
C THR A 145 9.22 -29.94 -22.13
N ALA A 146 8.35 -30.42 -21.23
CA ALA A 146 7.59 -29.54 -20.36
C ALA A 146 8.51 -28.87 -19.31
N PRO A 147 8.41 -27.55 -19.11
CA PRO A 147 9.23 -26.85 -18.13
C PRO A 147 8.78 -27.17 -16.70
N THR A 148 9.66 -26.89 -15.75
CA THR A 148 9.28 -26.74 -14.33
C THR A 148 8.91 -25.29 -14.09
N THR A 149 7.65 -24.99 -13.76
CA THR A 149 7.21 -23.62 -13.48
C THR A 149 7.50 -23.27 -12.02
N ARG A 150 8.17 -22.14 -11.78
CA ARG A 150 8.63 -21.72 -10.45
C ARG A 150 8.16 -20.31 -10.10
N TYR A 151 7.58 -20.16 -8.91
CA TYR A 151 7.44 -18.85 -8.26
C TYR A 151 8.70 -18.54 -7.45
N THR A 152 9.43 -17.51 -7.85
CA THR A 152 10.74 -17.12 -7.30
C THR A 152 10.88 -15.62 -7.33
N ALA A 153 11.38 -14.99 -6.25
CA ALA A 153 11.56 -13.54 -6.17
C ALA A 153 10.37 -12.75 -6.79
N THR A 154 9.16 -12.99 -6.30
CA THR A 154 7.90 -12.37 -6.80
C THR A 154 7.54 -12.60 -8.27
N LEU A 155 8.31 -13.39 -9.00
CA LEU A 155 8.12 -13.69 -10.42
C LEU A 155 7.62 -15.13 -10.59
N LEU A 156 6.92 -15.39 -11.69
CA LEU A 156 6.69 -16.72 -12.21
C LEU A 156 7.59 -16.94 -13.44
N ALA A 157 8.30 -18.07 -13.48
CA ALA A 157 9.18 -18.41 -14.59
C ALA A 157 9.13 -19.91 -14.92
N ASP A 158 9.18 -20.23 -16.20
CA ASP A 158 9.36 -21.59 -16.69
C ASP A 158 10.84 -21.91 -16.81
N TYR A 159 11.28 -22.90 -16.05
CA TYR A 159 12.67 -23.36 -16.03
C TYR A 159 12.84 -24.59 -16.90
N TYR A 160 13.73 -24.49 -17.89
CA TYR A 160 14.13 -25.59 -18.78
C TYR A 160 15.47 -26.15 -18.30
N ALA A 161 15.44 -27.29 -17.63
CA ALA A 161 16.62 -27.89 -17.01
C ALA A 161 17.72 -28.22 -18.03
N ASP A 162 17.36 -28.70 -19.22
CA ASP A 162 18.30 -29.08 -20.28
C ASP A 162 19.07 -27.88 -20.85
N GLU A 163 18.42 -26.71 -20.88
CA GLU A 163 19.00 -25.46 -21.38
C GLU A 163 19.64 -24.62 -20.26
N GLY A 164 19.31 -24.92 -19.00
CA GLY A 164 19.67 -24.09 -17.86
C GLY A 164 19.06 -22.68 -17.92
N SER A 165 17.98 -22.51 -18.69
CA SER A 165 17.36 -21.22 -19.01
C SER A 165 16.02 -21.05 -18.29
N SER A 166 15.61 -19.79 -18.08
CA SER A 166 14.28 -19.46 -17.56
C SER A 166 13.59 -18.48 -18.50
N VAL A 167 12.30 -18.70 -18.75
CA VAL A 167 11.41 -17.79 -19.48
C VAL A 167 10.40 -17.19 -18.50
N LEU A 168 10.27 -15.86 -18.47
CA LEU A 168 9.33 -15.21 -17.56
C LEU A 168 7.89 -15.35 -18.05
N GLN A 169 6.99 -15.67 -17.11
CA GLN A 169 5.53 -15.66 -17.33
C GLN A 169 4.88 -14.40 -16.76
N THR A 170 5.58 -13.68 -15.88
CA THR A 170 5.12 -12.44 -15.27
C THR A 170 6.26 -11.44 -15.14
N ASP A 171 5.92 -10.16 -15.03
CA ASP A 171 6.89 -9.13 -14.63
C ASP A 171 7.21 -9.17 -13.11
N GLN A 172 8.27 -8.48 -12.70
CA GLN A 172 8.73 -8.38 -11.31
C GLN A 172 7.96 -7.30 -10.53
N VAL A 173 7.85 -7.46 -9.21
CA VAL A 173 7.37 -6.40 -8.30
C VAL A 173 8.39 -6.01 -7.23
N LEU A 174 9.61 -6.55 -7.29
CA LEU A 174 10.67 -6.28 -6.31
C LEU A 174 11.02 -4.81 -6.22
N VAL A 175 11.16 -4.15 -7.36
CA VAL A 175 11.57 -2.75 -7.45
C VAL A 175 10.69 -2.04 -8.45
N ARG A 176 9.82 -1.15 -7.97
CA ARG A 176 8.93 -0.31 -8.78
C ARG A 176 9.04 1.11 -8.28
N GLY A 177 9.45 2.04 -9.14
CA GLY A 177 9.82 3.37 -8.64
C GLY A 177 10.89 3.26 -7.55
N ASP A 178 10.76 4.05 -6.51
CA ASP A 178 11.57 4.00 -5.29
C ASP A 178 11.16 2.88 -4.30
N THR A 179 10.12 2.10 -4.63
CA THR A 179 9.56 1.09 -3.74
C THR A 179 10.22 -0.27 -3.94
N ILE A 180 10.75 -0.82 -2.85
CA ILE A 180 11.36 -2.14 -2.72
C ILE A 180 10.38 -3.07 -2.01
N THR A 181 9.74 -3.99 -2.74
CA THR A 181 8.79 -4.97 -2.19
C THR A 181 9.41 -6.36 -2.09
N LEU A 182 9.57 -6.87 -0.86
CA LEU A 182 10.18 -8.17 -0.59
C LEU A 182 9.21 -9.11 0.10
N VAL A 183 8.69 -10.07 -0.68
CA VAL A 183 7.79 -11.12 -0.19
C VAL A 183 8.56 -12.42 -0.03
N SER A 184 8.75 -12.84 1.21
CA SER A 184 9.36 -14.14 1.54
C SER A 184 8.31 -15.25 1.62
N VAL A 185 8.63 -16.43 1.07
CA VAL A 185 7.79 -17.62 1.15
C VAL A 185 8.27 -18.54 2.27
N ALA A 186 7.33 -19.00 3.09
CA ALA A 186 7.55 -19.96 4.15
C ALA A 186 6.57 -21.13 4.07
N GLY A 187 6.80 -22.13 4.92
CA GLY A 187 5.94 -23.30 5.03
C GLY A 187 6.42 -24.53 4.26
N SER A 188 5.62 -25.58 4.31
CA SER A 188 5.84 -26.86 3.62
C SER A 188 4.58 -27.31 2.90
N LEU A 189 4.61 -27.19 1.57
CA LEU A 189 3.69 -27.85 0.66
C LEU A 189 4.46 -28.95 -0.08
N ASP A 190 3.88 -30.14 -0.17
CA ASP A 190 4.33 -31.23 -1.03
C ASP A 190 3.10 -32.05 -1.43
N THR A 191 2.64 -31.92 -2.66
CA THR A 191 1.43 -32.59 -3.14
C THR A 191 1.62 -33.06 -4.57
N ALA A 192 1.31 -34.32 -4.83
CA ALA A 192 1.31 -34.91 -6.17
C ALA A 192 0.00 -35.64 -6.44
N GLN A 193 -0.67 -35.31 -7.54
CA GLN A 193 -1.95 -35.92 -7.92
C GLN A 193 -2.30 -35.68 -9.39
N ALA A 194 -3.21 -36.49 -9.92
CA ALA A 194 -3.73 -36.39 -11.29
C ALA A 194 -4.96 -35.44 -11.41
N GLY A 195 -5.09 -34.47 -10.50
CA GLY A 195 -6.23 -33.56 -10.40
C GLY A 195 -5.90 -32.26 -9.68
N ALA A 196 -6.92 -31.50 -9.28
CA ALA A 196 -6.73 -30.15 -8.71
C ALA A 196 -6.54 -30.12 -7.19
N VAL A 197 -5.63 -29.26 -6.72
CA VAL A 197 -5.38 -28.99 -5.28
C VAL A 197 -5.77 -27.55 -4.97
N ALA A 198 -6.44 -27.34 -3.84
CA ALA A 198 -6.64 -25.99 -3.32
C ALA A 198 -5.42 -25.55 -2.51
N VAL A 199 -4.79 -24.45 -2.91
CA VAL A 199 -3.66 -23.83 -2.21
C VAL A 199 -4.14 -22.51 -1.62
N SER A 200 -4.03 -22.38 -0.30
CA SER A 200 -4.38 -21.15 0.41
C SER A 200 -3.12 -20.55 1.02
N PRO A 201 -2.58 -19.44 0.47
CA PRO A 201 -1.52 -18.70 1.13
C PRO A 201 -1.99 -18.20 2.50
N ALA A 202 -1.11 -18.06 3.48
CA ALA A 202 -1.43 -17.53 4.80
C ALA A 202 -0.56 -16.33 5.15
N ALA A 203 -1.14 -15.32 5.77
CA ALA A 203 -0.41 -14.18 6.33
C ALA A 203 0.38 -14.61 7.56
N VAL A 204 1.68 -14.91 7.38
CA VAL A 204 2.59 -15.22 8.50
C VAL A 204 3.10 -13.92 9.12
N SER A 205 3.43 -12.93 8.27
CA SER A 205 3.73 -11.56 8.61
C SER A 205 3.26 -10.67 7.46
N ALA A 206 2.05 -10.14 7.61
CA ALA A 206 1.37 -9.27 6.65
C ALA A 206 0.17 -8.59 7.36
N PRO A 207 -0.45 -7.53 6.81
CA PRO A 207 -0.03 -6.80 5.61
C PRO A 207 1.34 -6.12 5.79
N HIS A 208 2.13 -6.00 4.71
CA HIS A 208 3.38 -5.26 4.77
C HIS A 208 3.13 -3.80 5.14
N LYS A 209 4.04 -3.22 5.93
CA LYS A 209 4.06 -1.79 6.22
C LYS A 209 5.23 -1.13 5.50
N ARG A 210 5.00 0.09 5.00
CA ARG A 210 6.02 0.94 4.41
C ARG A 210 7.02 1.37 5.49
N VAL A 211 8.29 1.45 5.10
CA VAL A 211 9.35 2.08 5.88
C VAL A 211 10.15 2.93 4.92
N GLN A 212 10.22 4.22 5.18
CA GLN A 212 11.12 5.10 4.45
C GLN A 212 12.56 4.81 4.86
N VAL A 213 13.41 4.56 3.87
CA VAL A 213 14.81 4.20 4.06
C VAL A 213 15.73 4.99 3.14
N GLU A 214 16.92 5.30 3.63
CA GLU A 214 17.95 6.02 2.91
C GLU A 214 19.24 5.19 2.84
N PRO A 215 20.15 5.48 1.90
CA PRO A 215 21.49 4.90 1.92
C PRO A 215 22.20 5.22 3.24
N LYS A 216 22.63 4.19 3.97
CA LYS A 216 23.38 4.38 5.22
C LYS A 216 24.71 5.11 4.98
N ASP A 217 25.41 4.72 3.93
CA ASP A 217 26.55 5.43 3.36
C ASP A 217 26.10 6.01 2.01
N ALA A 218 25.95 7.33 1.95
CA ALA A 218 25.50 8.05 0.76
C ALA A 218 26.45 7.89 -0.45
N ALA A 219 27.71 7.48 -0.23
CA ALA A 219 28.67 7.20 -1.29
C ALA A 219 28.56 5.77 -1.84
N GLN A 220 27.73 4.91 -1.23
CA GLN A 220 27.51 3.53 -1.67
C GLN A 220 26.06 3.35 -2.13
N PRO A 221 25.80 2.51 -3.14
CA PRO A 221 24.44 2.26 -3.58
C PRO A 221 23.70 1.29 -2.65
N VAL A 222 22.37 1.34 -2.65
CA VAL A 222 21.53 0.32 -1.98
C VAL A 222 21.56 -0.95 -2.82
N THR A 223 21.72 -2.12 -2.18
CA THR A 223 21.78 -3.41 -2.90
C THR A 223 20.74 -4.39 -2.37
N VAL A 224 19.86 -4.84 -3.25
CA VAL A 224 18.86 -5.89 -3.04
C VAL A 224 19.37 -7.20 -3.64
N SER A 225 19.66 -8.19 -2.80
CA SER A 225 20.11 -9.52 -3.20
C SER A 225 19.01 -10.56 -2.96
N VAL A 226 18.57 -11.22 -4.03
CA VAL A 226 17.52 -12.24 -3.96
C VAL A 226 17.97 -13.58 -4.56
N PRO A 227 17.60 -14.71 -3.92
CA PRO A 227 17.76 -16.01 -4.54
C PRO A 227 16.72 -16.16 -5.66
N THR A 228 17.17 -16.53 -6.86
CA THR A 228 16.31 -16.77 -8.01
C THR A 228 17.00 -17.58 -9.09
N THR A 229 16.27 -18.47 -9.78
CA THR A 229 16.82 -19.23 -10.92
C THR A 229 16.81 -18.44 -12.23
N VAL A 230 16.23 -17.23 -12.21
CA VAL A 230 16.19 -16.32 -13.35
C VAL A 230 17.51 -15.54 -13.40
N SER A 231 18.19 -15.56 -14.55
CA SER A 231 19.45 -14.83 -14.74
C SER A 231 19.24 -13.32 -14.73
N ALA A 232 20.28 -12.56 -14.33
CA ALA A 232 20.28 -11.11 -14.44
C ALA A 232 20.07 -10.62 -15.88
N ALA A 233 20.56 -11.37 -16.87
CA ALA A 233 20.35 -11.06 -18.29
C ALA A 233 18.86 -11.14 -18.67
N THR A 234 18.15 -12.18 -18.23
CA THR A 234 16.70 -12.33 -18.43
C THR A 234 15.92 -11.22 -17.73
N LEU A 235 16.28 -10.89 -16.48
CA LEU A 235 15.63 -9.79 -15.76
C LEU A 235 15.81 -8.46 -16.48
N ARG A 236 17.01 -8.15 -16.98
CA ARG A 236 17.25 -6.92 -17.75
C ARG A 236 16.46 -6.87 -19.06
N SER A 237 16.30 -7.98 -19.75
CA SER A 237 15.67 -7.98 -21.08
C SER A 237 14.15 -8.15 -21.07
N GLN A 238 13.58 -8.75 -20.03
CA GLN A 238 12.16 -9.10 -19.97
C GLN A 238 11.38 -8.40 -18.84
N THR A 239 12.01 -7.50 -18.08
CA THR A 239 11.35 -6.71 -17.02
C THR A 239 11.70 -5.24 -17.14
N GLY A 240 10.99 -4.39 -16.39
CA GLY A 240 11.29 -2.95 -16.29
C GLY A 240 12.66 -2.60 -15.68
N LEU A 241 13.48 -3.56 -15.24
CA LEU A 241 14.75 -3.30 -14.56
C LEU A 241 15.90 -2.90 -15.50
N GLY A 242 15.94 -3.38 -16.75
CA GLY A 242 17.13 -3.25 -17.59
C GLY A 242 17.31 -1.91 -18.32
N GLY A 243 16.23 -1.14 -18.46
CA GLY A 243 16.25 0.18 -19.12
C GLY A 243 16.20 1.36 -18.15
N ARG A 244 16.20 1.09 -16.85
CA ARG A 244 15.94 2.11 -15.83
C ARG A 244 17.24 2.79 -15.40
N SER A 245 17.25 4.12 -15.48
CA SER A 245 18.37 4.91 -14.96
C SER A 245 18.57 4.63 -13.48
N GLY A 246 19.81 4.44 -13.08
CA GLY A 246 20.17 4.14 -11.71
C GLY A 246 19.74 2.80 -11.14
N VAL A 247 19.42 1.83 -12.00
CA VAL A 247 19.25 0.43 -11.60
C VAL A 247 20.24 -0.45 -12.35
N SER A 248 21.00 -1.27 -11.62
CA SER A 248 21.91 -2.26 -12.19
C SER A 248 21.55 -3.65 -11.68
N VAL A 249 21.53 -4.64 -12.59
CA VAL A 249 21.17 -6.02 -12.27
C VAL A 249 22.28 -6.95 -12.73
N VAL A 250 22.88 -7.68 -11.78
CA VAL A 250 24.02 -8.57 -12.02
C VAL A 250 23.83 -9.92 -11.34
N ASP A 251 24.35 -10.98 -11.97
CA ASP A 251 24.41 -12.29 -11.34
C ASP A 251 25.42 -12.26 -10.19
N ALA A 252 25.02 -12.78 -9.03
CA ALA A 252 25.80 -12.75 -7.79
C ALA A 252 26.09 -14.15 -7.25
N GLY A 253 26.06 -15.15 -8.13
CA GLY A 253 26.28 -16.56 -7.82
C GLY A 253 25.24 -17.47 -8.49
N PRO A 254 25.33 -18.79 -8.27
CA PRO A 254 24.33 -19.71 -8.78
C PRO A 254 22.97 -19.42 -8.13
N ASN A 255 21.96 -19.22 -8.96
CA ASN A 255 20.60 -18.88 -8.56
C ASN A 255 20.50 -17.65 -7.64
N ARG A 256 21.25 -16.59 -7.93
CA ARG A 256 21.22 -15.35 -7.17
C ARG A 256 21.51 -14.13 -8.03
N VAL A 257 20.72 -13.09 -7.82
CA VAL A 257 20.86 -11.80 -8.50
C VAL A 257 21.00 -10.69 -7.46
N ASN A 258 21.88 -9.72 -7.75
CA ASN A 258 21.94 -8.45 -7.05
C ASN A 258 21.36 -7.35 -7.94
N ILE A 259 20.45 -6.58 -7.37
CA ILE A 259 19.87 -5.36 -7.93
C ILE A 259 20.42 -4.19 -7.12
N THR A 260 21.11 -3.28 -7.78
CA THR A 260 21.74 -2.11 -7.17
C THR A 260 20.97 -0.87 -7.60
N LEU A 261 20.57 -0.05 -6.63
CA LEU A 261 19.85 1.22 -6.83
C LEU A 261 20.85 2.37 -6.58
N GLU A 262 20.91 3.34 -7.50
CA GLU A 262 21.83 4.47 -7.44
C GLU A 262 21.69 5.31 -6.17
N THR A 263 22.68 6.16 -5.93
CA THR A 263 22.79 6.98 -4.73
C THR A 263 21.81 8.15 -4.77
N GLY A 264 21.06 8.39 -3.69
CA GLY A 264 20.18 9.56 -3.54
C GLY A 264 18.74 9.24 -3.16
N GLY A 265 18.52 8.42 -2.12
CA GLY A 265 17.17 8.12 -1.61
C GLY A 265 16.37 9.36 -1.19
N PRO A 266 15.16 9.18 -0.63
CA PRO A 266 14.68 7.98 0.06
C PRO A 266 14.13 6.88 -0.86
N TYR A 267 13.97 5.69 -0.29
CA TYR A 267 13.32 4.52 -0.88
C TYR A 267 12.24 4.01 0.07
N THR A 268 11.17 3.45 -0.47
CA THR A 268 10.14 2.80 0.34
C THR A 268 10.43 1.30 0.47
N LEU A 269 10.71 0.80 1.66
CA LEU A 269 10.90 -0.63 1.91
C LEU A 269 9.61 -1.27 2.45
N GLN A 270 9.12 -2.29 1.74
CA GLN A 270 7.98 -3.10 2.16
C GLN A 270 8.42 -4.56 2.25
N THR A 271 8.21 -5.19 3.41
CA THR A 271 8.58 -6.60 3.59
C THR A 271 7.46 -7.42 4.19
N ALA A 272 7.30 -8.66 3.70
CA ALA A 272 6.27 -9.58 4.15
C ALA A 272 6.77 -11.02 4.20
N ARG A 273 6.03 -11.85 4.96
CA ARG A 273 6.19 -13.29 4.98
C ARG A 273 4.85 -13.97 4.75
N VAL A 274 4.79 -14.78 3.70
CA VAL A 274 3.60 -15.54 3.32
C VAL A 274 3.89 -17.02 3.44
N GLY A 275 3.01 -17.75 4.13
CA GLY A 275 3.09 -19.19 4.29
C GLY A 275 2.32 -19.91 3.19
N VAL A 276 2.86 -21.01 2.68
CA VAL A 276 2.20 -21.89 1.71
C VAL A 276 2.32 -23.34 2.18
N GLY A 277 1.20 -24.06 2.26
CA GLY A 277 1.12 -25.38 2.88
C GLY A 277 1.08 -25.29 4.40
N GLU A 278 1.81 -26.17 5.09
CA GLU A 278 1.96 -26.09 6.55
C GLU A 278 2.84 -24.89 6.91
N THR A 279 2.29 -23.89 7.59
CA THR A 279 2.98 -22.62 7.82
C THR A 279 3.68 -22.58 9.18
N PRO A 280 4.85 -21.93 9.30
CA PRO A 280 5.46 -21.68 10.60
C PRO A 280 4.61 -20.69 11.41
N PRO A 281 4.83 -20.58 12.73
CA PRO A 281 4.22 -19.52 13.52
C PRO A 281 4.65 -18.14 13.03
N SER A 282 3.77 -17.15 13.19
CA SER A 282 4.07 -15.74 12.97
C SER A 282 5.28 -15.32 13.81
N PRO A 283 6.18 -14.46 13.27
CA PRO A 283 7.32 -13.96 14.03
C PRO A 283 6.84 -13.14 15.23
N GLY A 284 7.53 -13.28 16.35
CA GLY A 284 7.28 -12.45 17.53
C GLY A 284 7.79 -11.01 17.37
N PRO A 285 7.54 -10.16 18.38
CA PRO A 285 7.93 -8.75 18.33
C PRO A 285 9.46 -8.59 18.31
N ARG A 286 9.94 -7.75 17.39
CA ARG A 286 11.36 -7.52 17.07
C ARG A 286 11.85 -6.12 17.37
N TYR A 287 11.00 -5.10 17.50
CA TYR A 287 11.36 -3.78 18.03
C TYR A 287 10.11 -2.99 18.36
N LEU A 288 10.32 -1.88 19.09
CA LEU A 288 9.32 -0.86 19.29
C LEU A 288 9.68 0.33 18.42
N THR A 289 8.67 1.01 17.91
CA THR A 289 8.81 2.33 17.29
C THR A 289 7.80 3.28 17.92
N LEU A 290 8.14 4.57 17.96
CA LEU A 290 7.23 5.61 18.42
C LEU A 290 6.17 5.84 17.34
N VAL A 291 4.90 5.78 17.76
CA VAL A 291 3.78 6.17 16.90
C VAL A 291 3.45 7.64 17.15
N GLY A 292 3.22 8.00 18.42
CA GLY A 292 2.91 9.35 18.85
C GLY A 292 3.18 9.57 20.34
N ASN A 293 3.35 10.83 20.72
CA ASN A 293 3.50 11.27 22.10
C ASN A 293 2.82 12.63 22.25
N ASP A 294 1.87 12.67 23.18
CA ASP A 294 1.11 13.84 23.57
C ASP A 294 1.34 14.15 25.05
N SER A 295 0.80 15.27 25.54
CA SER A 295 0.99 15.72 26.93
C SER A 295 0.48 14.74 27.98
N ASP A 296 -0.46 13.86 27.64
CA ASP A 296 -1.11 12.91 28.53
C ASP A 296 -0.98 11.43 28.11
N GLN A 297 -0.38 11.11 26.96
CA GLN A 297 -0.21 9.73 26.52
C GLN A 297 0.99 9.51 25.59
N VAL A 298 1.49 8.28 25.57
CA VAL A 298 2.50 7.84 24.60
C VAL A 298 2.04 6.54 23.95
N THR A 299 2.05 6.49 22.62
CA THR A 299 1.72 5.30 21.83
C THR A 299 2.96 4.74 21.16
N VAL A 300 3.24 3.47 21.38
CA VAL A 300 4.33 2.73 20.73
C VAL A 300 3.77 1.54 19.95
N ALA A 301 4.42 1.19 18.84
CA ALA A 301 4.07 0.02 18.04
C ALA A 301 5.12 -1.07 18.17
N ALA A 302 4.69 -2.28 18.50
CA ALA A 302 5.51 -3.48 18.40
C ALA A 302 5.50 -4.01 16.97
N ARG A 303 6.70 -4.07 16.39
CA ARG A 303 6.94 -4.52 15.02
C ARG A 303 7.72 -5.82 15.02
N ASP A 304 7.41 -6.74 14.11
CA ASP A 304 8.20 -7.95 13.88
C ASP A 304 9.46 -7.67 13.03
N ALA A 305 10.17 -8.73 12.63
CA ALA A 305 11.39 -8.59 11.82
C ALA A 305 11.14 -8.04 10.40
N PHE A 306 9.88 -7.99 9.95
CA PHE A 306 9.43 -7.50 8.65
C PHE A 306 8.76 -6.11 8.74
N ASN A 307 8.87 -5.42 9.88
CA ASN A 307 8.16 -4.16 10.18
C ASN A 307 6.61 -4.30 10.28
N ASN A 308 6.09 -5.52 10.39
CA ASN A 308 4.65 -5.74 10.45
C ASN A 308 4.16 -5.74 11.90
N PRO A 309 2.93 -5.28 12.16
CA PRO A 309 2.40 -5.15 13.51
C PRO A 309 2.30 -6.50 14.23
N VAL A 310 2.61 -6.52 15.53
CA VAL A 310 2.50 -7.72 16.37
C VAL A 310 1.47 -7.52 17.45
N ALA A 311 0.35 -8.24 17.34
CA ALA A 311 -0.69 -8.26 18.34
C ALA A 311 -0.31 -9.08 19.59
N GLY A 312 -0.83 -8.71 20.75
CA GLY A 312 -0.63 -9.46 21.99
C GLY A 312 0.77 -9.34 22.61
N ALA A 313 1.63 -8.45 22.10
CA ALA A 313 2.95 -8.21 22.67
C ALA A 313 2.85 -7.42 23.97
N SER A 314 3.61 -7.82 25.00
CA SER A 314 3.66 -7.09 26.27
C SER A 314 4.71 -5.99 26.20
N VAL A 315 4.26 -4.75 26.35
CA VAL A 315 5.11 -3.55 26.45
C VAL A 315 5.13 -3.09 27.90
N VAL A 316 6.31 -2.80 28.43
CA VAL A 316 6.51 -2.35 29.81
C VAL A 316 7.18 -0.99 29.80
N SER A 317 6.66 -0.05 30.58
CA SER A 317 7.37 1.17 30.94
C SER A 317 7.87 1.09 32.37
N ARG A 318 9.14 1.47 32.56
CA ARG A 318 9.75 1.59 33.90
C ARG A 318 9.61 2.99 34.49
N SER A 319 8.93 3.89 33.79
CA SER A 319 8.72 5.25 34.28
C SER A 319 7.65 5.28 35.36
N GLY A 320 7.91 6.03 36.43
CA GLY A 320 6.90 6.39 37.42
C GLY A 320 5.80 7.29 36.85
N ARG A 321 5.97 7.81 35.62
CA ARG A 321 5.02 8.69 34.96
C ARG A 321 3.88 7.97 34.25
N VAL A 322 3.95 6.67 33.96
CA VAL A 322 2.80 6.01 33.30
C VAL A 322 1.78 5.53 34.33
N THR A 323 0.50 5.75 34.08
CA THR A 323 -0.61 5.29 34.95
C THR A 323 -0.59 3.77 35.13
N LYS A 324 -0.24 3.04 34.06
CA LYS A 324 -0.08 1.59 34.04
C LYS A 324 1.28 1.22 33.46
N ALA A 325 2.07 0.47 34.22
CA ALA A 325 3.43 0.09 33.82
C ALA A 325 3.48 -0.95 32.69
N VAL A 326 2.37 -1.65 32.41
CA VAL A 326 2.32 -2.74 31.42
C VAL A 326 1.09 -2.58 30.53
N GLN A 327 1.29 -2.62 29.22
CA GLN A 327 0.22 -2.67 28.23
C GLN A 327 0.45 -3.82 27.25
N THR A 328 -0.63 -4.31 26.67
CA THR A 328 -0.59 -5.34 25.62
C THR A 328 -0.99 -4.70 24.31
N THR A 329 -0.30 -5.04 23.22
CA THR A 329 -0.59 -4.47 21.92
C THR A 329 -1.91 -4.99 21.32
N GLY A 330 -2.64 -4.10 20.64
CA GLY A 330 -3.84 -4.43 19.87
C GLY A 330 -3.55 -5.15 18.56
N GLU A 331 -4.58 -5.39 17.73
CA GLU A 331 -4.44 -6.06 16.41
C GLU A 331 -3.54 -5.30 15.44
N ASP A 332 -3.47 -3.98 15.59
CA ASP A 332 -2.59 -3.05 14.88
C ASP A 332 -1.16 -3.01 15.44
N GLY A 333 -0.85 -3.82 16.45
CA GLY A 333 0.45 -3.88 17.10
C GLY A 333 0.76 -2.68 18.00
N ARG A 334 -0.21 -1.81 18.32
CA ARG A 334 0.02 -0.59 19.12
C ARG A 334 -0.32 -0.78 20.59
N ALA A 335 0.43 -0.12 21.46
CA ALA A 335 0.18 -0.02 22.90
C ALA A 335 0.29 1.44 23.37
N THR A 336 -0.78 1.93 24.00
CA THR A 336 -0.88 3.31 24.48
C THR A 336 -0.79 3.38 26.00
N PHE A 337 0.07 4.27 26.49
CA PHE A 337 0.34 4.50 27.90
C PHE A 337 -0.09 5.90 28.29
N ALA A 338 -1.12 6.02 29.11
CA ALA A 338 -1.49 7.30 29.70
C ALA A 338 -0.45 7.73 30.75
N LEU A 339 -0.10 9.00 30.75
CA LEU A 339 0.82 9.65 31.66
C LEU A 339 0.08 10.18 32.89
N ARG A 340 0.76 10.19 34.03
CA ARG A 340 0.28 10.75 35.28
C ARG A 340 0.51 12.25 35.26
N ASP A 341 -0.52 13.02 35.53
CA ASP A 341 -0.38 14.41 35.93
C ASP A 341 0.17 14.43 37.38
N ASP A 342 1.42 14.86 37.56
CA ASP A 342 2.03 15.02 38.88
C ASP A 342 1.95 16.46 39.40
N GLY A 343 1.30 17.35 38.65
CA GLY A 343 1.09 18.76 38.99
C GLY A 343 2.36 19.58 39.08
N ARG A 344 3.51 19.09 38.59
CA ARG A 344 4.79 19.80 38.65
C ARG A 344 5.06 20.51 37.31
N PRO A 345 5.25 21.85 37.30
CA PRO A 345 5.69 22.54 36.10
C PRO A 345 7.06 22.00 35.64
N VAL A 346 7.17 21.67 34.35
CA VAL A 346 8.41 21.17 33.74
C VAL A 346 9.37 22.34 33.55
N THR A 347 10.28 22.57 34.50
CA THR A 347 11.43 23.46 34.29
C THR A 347 12.50 22.73 33.48
N GLY A 348 12.47 22.90 32.16
CA GLY A 348 13.59 22.70 31.22
C GLY A 348 14.07 21.25 31.03
N GLY A 349 13.79 20.69 29.84
CA GLY A 349 14.44 19.49 29.31
C GLY A 349 13.54 18.26 29.10
N GLY A 350 12.29 18.30 29.58
CA GLY A 350 11.33 17.19 29.57
C GLY A 350 11.84 15.91 30.27
N GLU A 351 10.94 15.04 30.75
CA GLU A 351 11.36 13.76 31.36
C GLU A 351 11.33 12.65 30.31
N ARG A 352 12.39 11.83 30.26
CA ARG A 352 12.47 10.69 29.33
C ARG A 352 11.63 9.52 29.87
N VAL A 353 10.62 9.12 29.11
CA VAL A 353 9.85 7.89 29.34
C VAL A 353 10.40 6.80 28.43
N SER A 354 10.71 5.63 29.00
CA SER A 354 11.18 4.46 28.25
C SER A 354 10.12 3.37 28.19
N PHE A 355 10.07 2.68 27.04
CA PHE A 355 9.22 1.52 26.79
C PHE A 355 10.06 0.33 26.32
N GLU A 356 9.73 -0.86 26.81
CA GLU A 356 10.48 -2.10 26.59
C GLU A 356 9.55 -3.24 26.17
N LEU A 357 10.00 -4.09 25.24
CA LEU A 357 9.33 -5.36 24.94
C LEU A 357 9.73 -6.43 25.95
N VAL A 358 8.73 -7.16 26.46
CA VAL A 358 8.94 -8.31 27.34
C VAL A 358 8.61 -9.59 26.58
N ASN A 359 9.56 -10.51 26.56
CA ASN A 359 9.35 -11.82 25.94
C ASN A 359 8.47 -12.72 26.84
N ALA A 360 8.02 -13.86 26.30
CA ALA A 360 7.19 -14.81 27.04
C ALA A 360 7.84 -15.37 28.32
N SER A 361 9.17 -15.28 28.47
CA SER A 361 9.90 -15.69 29.68
C SER A 361 10.07 -14.55 30.70
N GLY A 362 9.44 -13.39 30.49
CA GLY A 362 9.53 -12.24 31.41
C GLY A 362 10.89 -11.53 31.39
N THR A 363 11.75 -11.84 30.42
CA THR A 363 13.07 -11.24 30.27
C THR A 363 12.98 -10.06 29.31
N THR A 364 13.47 -8.89 29.74
CA THR A 364 13.51 -7.67 28.94
C THR A 364 14.36 -7.89 27.69
N ALA A 365 13.82 -7.60 26.51
CA ALA A 365 14.64 -7.38 25.32
C ALA A 365 14.95 -5.88 25.26
N GLU A 366 16.23 -5.51 25.38
CA GLU A 366 16.73 -4.13 25.31
C GLU A 366 16.40 -3.47 23.97
N ARG A 367 15.18 -2.95 23.83
CA ARG A 367 14.72 -2.16 22.68
C ARG A 367 13.87 -1.04 23.26
N PHE A 368 14.53 0.10 23.42
CA PHE A 368 13.96 1.26 24.09
C PHE A 368 13.42 2.20 23.04
N VAL A 369 12.19 2.64 23.21
CA VAL A 369 11.75 3.92 22.66
C VAL A 369 11.88 4.94 23.78
N ASN A 370 12.64 6.01 23.55
CA ASN A 370 12.84 7.07 24.54
C ASN A 370 12.11 8.31 24.09
N VAL A 371 11.11 8.74 24.86
CA VAL A 371 10.34 9.92 24.49
C VAL A 371 10.41 10.99 25.56
N THR A 372 10.63 12.22 25.13
CA THR A 372 10.54 13.42 25.96
C THR A 372 9.10 13.91 25.89
N VAL A 373 8.40 13.97 27.03
CA VAL A 373 7.03 14.50 27.13
C VAL A 373 7.08 15.90 27.74
N ASP A 374 6.41 16.86 27.12
CA ASP A 374 6.10 18.18 27.68
C ASP A 374 4.66 18.18 28.22
N GLN A 375 4.43 18.59 29.48
CA GLN A 375 3.10 18.54 30.12
C GLN A 375 2.42 19.92 30.17
N GLU A 376 1.16 19.96 29.74
CA GLU A 376 0.14 20.93 30.16
C GLU A 376 -0.92 20.19 31.01
N THR A 377 -1.51 20.84 32.02
CA THR A 377 -2.33 20.22 33.08
C THR A 377 -3.64 19.60 32.55
N ILE A 378 -3.95 18.33 32.86
CA ILE A 378 -5.22 17.66 32.45
C ILE A 378 -5.77 16.77 33.57
N VAL A 379 -7.08 16.91 33.85
CA VAL A 379 -7.88 16.09 34.78
C VAL A 379 -8.77 15.12 33.97
N SER A 380 -8.68 13.82 34.26
CA SER A 380 -9.37 12.75 33.52
C SER A 380 -10.89 12.71 33.74
N GLY A 381 -11.66 12.54 32.65
CA GLY A 381 -13.09 12.26 32.64
C GLY A 381 -13.45 11.16 31.63
N ASP A 382 -13.86 10.01 32.15
CA ASP A 382 -14.18 8.76 31.43
C ASP A 382 -15.57 8.89 30.77
N GLY A 383 -15.61 8.99 29.44
CA GLY A 383 -16.84 9.10 28.66
C GLY A 383 -16.65 8.40 27.32
N GLY A 384 -17.40 7.32 27.08
CA GLY A 384 -17.28 6.48 25.89
C GLY A 384 -17.64 7.20 24.59
N GLY A 385 -16.89 6.87 23.53
CA GLY A 385 -16.99 7.40 22.17
C GLY A 385 -15.60 7.53 21.55
N ASP A 386 -15.51 7.96 20.29
CA ASP A 386 -14.26 8.15 19.57
C ASP A 386 -14.39 9.25 18.50
N LEU A 387 -13.26 9.77 18.02
CA LEU A 387 -13.20 10.56 16.79
C LEU A 387 -12.77 9.60 15.68
N VAL A 388 -13.61 9.40 14.67
CA VAL A 388 -13.35 8.39 13.62
C VAL A 388 -13.18 9.06 12.26
N ARG A 389 -12.21 8.61 11.47
CA ARG A 389 -12.11 9.05 10.08
C ARG A 389 -13.25 8.45 9.26
N VAL A 390 -13.85 9.28 8.42
CA VAL A 390 -14.95 8.91 7.53
C VAL A 390 -14.59 9.29 6.10
N GLY A 391 -14.88 8.39 5.16
CA GLY A 391 -14.51 8.58 3.76
C GLY A 391 -13.01 8.44 3.48
N GLY A 392 -12.64 8.73 2.22
CA GLY A 392 -11.25 8.84 1.77
C GLY A 392 -10.68 10.23 2.06
N SER A 393 -9.45 10.45 1.64
CA SER A 393 -8.81 11.77 1.56
C SER A 393 -8.87 12.26 0.12
N THR A 394 -8.78 13.56 -0.10
CA THR A 394 -8.54 14.08 -1.46
C THR A 394 -7.33 14.98 -1.44
N VAL A 395 -6.40 14.72 -2.34
CA VAL A 395 -5.28 15.63 -2.62
C VAL A 395 -5.75 16.81 -3.47
N PHE A 396 -5.10 17.94 -3.32
CA PHE A 396 -5.37 19.14 -4.11
C PHE A 396 -4.07 19.94 -4.31
N ASP A 397 -4.08 20.74 -5.37
CA ASP A 397 -3.08 21.76 -5.68
C ASP A 397 -3.69 23.11 -5.29
N MET A 398 -3.06 23.82 -4.33
CA MET A 398 -3.51 25.11 -3.82
C MET A 398 -2.96 26.27 -4.65
N ASN A 399 -1.71 26.18 -5.12
CA ASN A 399 -0.99 27.29 -5.77
C ASN A 399 -1.07 27.24 -7.32
N ASP A 400 -1.74 26.23 -7.88
CA ASP A 400 -1.92 25.98 -9.32
C ASP A 400 -0.58 25.78 -10.05
N ASP A 401 0.41 25.19 -9.36
CA ASP A 401 1.73 24.88 -9.93
C ASP A 401 1.78 23.53 -10.68
N GLY A 402 0.69 22.76 -10.62
CA GLY A 402 0.52 21.44 -11.23
C GLY A 402 0.92 20.28 -10.33
N VAL A 403 1.23 20.52 -9.05
CA VAL A 403 1.59 19.51 -8.06
C VAL A 403 0.54 19.45 -6.96
N THR A 404 -0.05 18.28 -6.72
CA THR A 404 -1.03 18.10 -5.65
C THR A 404 -0.35 17.99 -4.29
N GLY A 405 0.06 19.15 -3.75
CA GLY A 405 0.85 19.26 -2.52
C GLY A 405 0.04 19.14 -1.23
N GLY A 406 -1.25 19.46 -1.25
CA GLY A 406 -2.10 19.46 -0.05
C GLY A 406 -3.14 18.34 -0.05
N PHE A 407 -3.80 18.12 1.09
CA PHE A 407 -4.86 17.12 1.20
C PHE A 407 -5.92 17.48 2.23
N ASN A 408 -7.09 16.83 2.12
CA ASN A 408 -8.11 16.85 3.17
C ASN A 408 -8.47 15.45 3.65
N PHE A 409 -9.14 15.39 4.79
CA PHE A 409 -9.84 14.21 5.30
C PHE A 409 -11.00 14.66 6.18
N THR A 410 -11.94 13.75 6.45
CA THR A 410 -13.10 14.05 7.30
C THR A 410 -13.10 13.17 8.54
N VAL A 411 -13.46 13.76 9.68
CA VAL A 411 -13.63 13.09 10.96
C VAL A 411 -15.07 13.19 11.44
N ARG A 412 -15.57 12.16 12.10
CA ARG A 412 -16.89 12.14 12.73
C ARG A 412 -16.77 12.03 14.24
N ASN A 413 -17.54 12.83 14.95
CA ASN A 413 -17.66 12.73 16.40
C ASN A 413 -18.61 11.57 16.78
N GLU A 414 -18.09 10.47 17.32
CA GLU A 414 -18.89 9.36 17.87
C GLU A 414 -19.02 9.42 19.40
N PHE A 415 -18.59 10.51 20.02
CA PHE A 415 -18.87 10.77 21.43
C PHE A 415 -20.32 11.18 21.64
N SER A 416 -20.80 10.93 22.86
CA SER A 416 -22.13 11.38 23.29
C SER A 416 -22.21 12.87 23.63
N ASP A 417 -21.07 13.56 23.71
CA ASP A 417 -20.94 15.01 23.93
C ASP A 417 -20.28 15.68 22.72
N ALA A 418 -20.46 16.99 22.59
CA ALA A 418 -19.78 17.79 21.56
C ALA A 418 -18.25 17.80 21.79
N VAL A 419 -17.52 17.87 20.68
CA VAL A 419 -16.07 17.86 20.65
C VAL A 419 -15.55 19.10 19.96
N THR A 420 -14.76 19.90 20.68
CA THR A 420 -14.07 21.08 20.18
C THR A 420 -12.71 20.67 19.61
N ILE A 421 -12.48 20.75 18.30
CA ILE A 421 -11.14 20.53 17.71
C ILE A 421 -10.24 21.71 18.12
N THR A 422 -9.09 21.43 18.75
CA THR A 422 -8.19 22.46 19.30
C THR A 422 -6.89 22.57 18.53
N ASP A 423 -6.32 21.44 18.08
CA ASP A 423 -5.03 21.43 17.39
C ASP A 423 -5.02 20.30 16.35
N VAL A 424 -4.30 20.52 15.24
CA VAL A 424 -4.01 19.48 14.26
C VAL A 424 -2.50 19.41 14.06
N SER A 425 -1.91 18.25 14.34
CA SER A 425 -0.49 18.02 14.10
C SER A 425 -0.29 17.16 12.87
N VAL A 426 0.68 17.52 12.03
CA VAL A 426 1.00 16.81 10.79
C VAL A 426 2.45 16.34 10.79
N LEU A 427 2.66 15.08 10.43
CA LEU A 427 3.96 14.43 10.37
C LEU A 427 4.03 13.48 9.18
N PRO A 428 4.67 13.90 8.07
CA PRO A 428 4.97 13.02 6.95
C PRO A 428 5.78 11.79 7.39
N GLU A 429 5.49 10.62 6.82
CA GLU A 429 6.33 9.43 7.03
C GLU A 429 7.66 9.52 6.28
N ASP A 430 7.69 10.21 5.13
CA ASP A 430 8.91 10.64 4.47
C ASP A 430 9.49 11.86 5.19
N GLY A 431 10.53 11.64 5.99
CA GLY A 431 11.22 12.68 6.75
C GLY A 431 12.03 13.67 5.91
N SER A 432 12.07 13.54 4.58
CA SER A 432 12.58 14.58 3.69
C SER A 432 11.50 15.60 3.30
N ILE A 433 10.22 15.29 3.56
CA ILE A 433 9.12 16.25 3.53
C ILE A 433 9.10 16.94 4.88
N ASP A 434 9.78 18.06 4.99
CA ASP A 434 9.95 18.76 6.28
C ASP A 434 9.49 20.23 6.23
N LEU A 435 8.76 20.61 5.18
CA LEU A 435 8.22 21.95 4.97
C LEU A 435 6.72 21.90 4.66
N LEU A 436 5.97 22.91 5.12
CA LEU A 436 4.55 23.13 4.88
C LEU A 436 4.33 24.60 4.51
N SER A 437 3.47 24.87 3.52
CA SER A 437 3.11 26.23 3.10
C SER A 437 1.74 26.21 2.42
N ASP A 438 0.98 27.29 2.52
CA ASP A 438 -0.21 27.52 1.70
C ASP A 438 0.10 28.15 0.33
N ASP A 439 1.26 28.81 0.19
CA ASP A 439 1.79 29.48 -1.02
C ASP A 439 0.75 30.34 -1.79
N VAL A 440 -0.27 30.84 -1.06
CA VAL A 440 -1.31 31.71 -1.60
C VAL A 440 -1.53 32.91 -0.69
N GLY A 441 -1.78 34.09 -1.26
CA GLY A 441 -1.96 35.32 -0.48
C GLY A 441 -3.35 35.52 0.14
N SER A 442 -4.25 34.55 0.01
CA SER A 442 -5.59 34.54 0.60
C SER A 442 -5.64 33.60 1.79
N GLU A 443 -6.62 33.77 2.69
CA GLU A 443 -6.78 32.92 3.88
C GLU A 443 -8.08 32.09 3.79
N GLY A 444 -8.09 30.89 4.39
CA GLY A 444 -9.28 30.04 4.56
C GLY A 444 -9.21 28.71 3.82
N ARG A 445 -10.35 28.26 3.28
CA ARG A 445 -10.46 26.96 2.61
C ARG A 445 -9.50 26.89 1.42
N ARG A 446 -8.67 25.83 1.38
CA ARG A 446 -7.56 25.67 0.41
C ARG A 446 -6.66 26.90 0.25
N ALA A 447 -6.48 27.64 1.33
CA ALA A 447 -5.72 28.88 1.34
C ALA A 447 -5.12 29.15 2.72
N SER A 448 -4.85 28.11 3.50
CA SER A 448 -4.21 28.19 4.82
C SER A 448 -3.57 26.85 5.13
N GLU A 449 -2.53 26.84 5.96
CA GLU A 449 -1.85 25.60 6.36
C GLU A 449 -2.78 24.61 7.08
N LEU A 450 -3.78 25.14 7.78
CA LEU A 450 -4.89 24.35 8.31
C LEU A 450 -6.21 25.07 8.07
N TYR A 451 -7.19 24.34 7.55
CA TYR A 451 -8.59 24.73 7.55
C TYR A 451 -9.44 23.61 8.13
N VAL A 452 -10.41 23.95 9.00
CA VAL A 452 -11.34 23.00 9.60
C VAL A 452 -12.75 23.56 9.50
N GLU A 453 -13.69 22.76 8.99
CA GLU A 453 -15.11 23.11 8.87
C GLU A 453 -15.99 21.97 9.39
N ALA A 454 -16.89 22.27 10.32
CA ALA A 454 -17.92 21.34 10.80
C ALA A 454 -19.16 21.37 9.91
N GLU A 455 -19.95 20.28 9.96
CA GLU A 455 -21.20 20.10 9.18
C GLU A 455 -22.25 21.21 9.41
N ASP A 456 -22.16 21.95 10.52
CA ASP A 456 -23.06 23.09 10.78
C ASP A 456 -22.60 24.42 10.15
N GLY A 457 -21.47 24.40 9.43
CA GLY A 457 -20.83 25.53 8.77
C GLY A 457 -19.92 26.34 9.68
N ASN A 458 -19.66 25.87 10.91
CA ASN A 458 -18.66 26.50 11.78
C ASN A 458 -17.25 26.16 11.31
N GLN A 459 -16.40 27.17 11.14
CA GLN A 459 -15.10 27.01 10.52
C GLN A 459 -14.00 27.78 11.26
N THR A 460 -12.78 27.26 11.18
CA THR A 460 -11.56 27.94 11.61
C THR A 460 -10.44 27.63 10.63
N PHE A 461 -9.45 28.51 10.61
CA PHE A 461 -8.19 28.23 9.94
C PHE A 461 -7.02 28.72 10.79
N VAL A 462 -5.86 28.14 10.52
CA VAL A 462 -4.57 28.55 11.07
C VAL A 462 -3.68 28.87 9.89
N ASP A 463 -3.28 30.13 9.85
CA ASP A 463 -2.35 30.67 8.89
C ASP A 463 -0.96 30.78 9.54
N VAL A 464 0.07 30.31 8.86
CA VAL A 464 1.46 30.61 9.18
C VAL A 464 1.81 31.84 8.37
N GLN A 465 2.10 32.95 9.05
CA GLN A 465 2.31 34.25 8.41
C GLN A 465 3.62 34.30 7.59
N THR A 466 3.72 33.53 6.52
CA THR A 466 4.86 33.47 5.63
C THR A 466 4.80 34.63 4.64
N THR A 467 5.95 35.17 4.25
CA THR A 467 6.08 35.87 2.97
C THR A 467 6.16 34.82 1.87
N GLY A 468 5.87 35.17 0.61
CA GLY A 468 5.83 34.20 -0.53
C GLY A 468 7.17 33.53 -0.92
N SER A 469 8.09 33.43 0.03
CA SER A 469 9.41 32.81 -0.03
C SER A 469 9.75 32.08 1.29
N GLU A 470 8.80 31.87 2.19
CA GLU A 470 9.00 31.28 3.52
C GLU A 470 8.13 30.03 3.69
N TYR A 471 8.67 29.04 4.39
CA TYR A 471 7.99 27.76 4.63
C TYR A 471 7.98 27.45 6.12
N ALA A 472 6.91 26.83 6.60
CA ALA A 472 6.79 26.33 7.96
C ALA A 472 7.57 25.01 8.11
N TYR A 473 8.44 24.92 9.12
CA TYR A 473 9.27 23.74 9.33
C TYR A 473 8.52 22.66 10.13
N LEU A 474 8.30 21.50 9.52
CA LEU A 474 7.64 20.35 10.16
C LEU A 474 8.55 19.63 11.15
N GLY A 475 9.86 19.67 10.93
CA GLY A 475 10.86 19.04 11.79
C GLY A 475 10.66 17.53 12.05
N PRO A 476 11.55 16.90 12.84
CA PRO A 476 11.51 15.45 13.07
C PRO A 476 10.31 14.95 13.89
N ARG A 477 9.50 15.87 14.42
CA ARG A 477 8.35 15.60 15.30
C ARG A 477 7.01 15.97 14.67
N GLY A 478 7.01 16.58 13.49
CA GLY A 478 5.82 17.16 12.89
C GLY A 478 5.53 18.56 13.44
N MET A 479 4.65 19.27 12.76
CA MET A 479 4.18 20.60 13.16
C MET A 479 2.80 20.50 13.80
N THR A 480 2.50 21.34 14.78
CA THR A 480 1.17 21.44 15.40
C THR A 480 0.55 22.80 15.11
N LEU A 481 -0.60 22.79 14.43
CA LEU A 481 -1.37 23.98 14.07
C LEU A 481 -2.52 24.13 15.08
N SER A 482 -2.44 25.16 15.93
CA SER A 482 -3.37 25.37 17.04
C SER A 482 -4.48 26.35 16.67
N THR A 483 -5.73 25.92 16.78
CA THR A 483 -6.93 26.74 16.49
C THR A 483 -7.30 27.69 17.65
N GLU A 484 -6.73 27.48 18.84
CA GLU A 484 -7.07 28.28 20.03
C GLU A 484 -6.02 29.35 20.37
N ARG A 485 -4.77 29.19 19.90
CA ARG A 485 -3.65 30.03 20.32
C ARG A 485 -2.68 30.25 19.17
N SER A 486 -2.28 31.49 18.99
CA SER A 486 -1.11 31.81 18.19
C SER A 486 0.18 31.37 18.87
N ARG A 487 1.09 30.77 18.10
CA ARG A 487 2.40 30.25 18.55
C ARG A 487 3.52 30.75 17.65
N GLU A 488 4.68 31.00 18.24
CA GLU A 488 5.91 31.16 17.46
C GLU A 488 6.39 29.77 17.01
N GLU A 489 6.46 29.55 15.71
CA GLU A 489 6.92 28.31 15.11
C GLU A 489 8.28 28.51 14.43
N GLN A 490 8.97 27.41 14.09
CA GLN A 490 10.23 27.49 13.35
C GLN A 490 9.92 27.61 11.85
N GLY A 491 10.47 28.64 11.21
CA GLY A 491 10.36 28.85 9.76
C GLY A 491 11.71 28.65 9.07
N ARG A 492 11.67 28.57 7.74
CA ARG A 492 12.86 28.57 6.88
C ARG A 492 12.71 29.64 5.79
N GLU A 493 13.60 30.63 5.77
CA GLU A 493 13.69 31.63 4.69
C GLU A 493 14.35 31.03 3.42
N GLU A 494 13.90 31.45 2.24
CA GLU A 494 14.50 31.16 0.92
C GLU A 494 16.00 31.54 0.84
N SER A 495 16.44 32.53 1.61
CA SER A 495 17.75 33.19 1.45
C SER A 495 18.87 32.72 2.39
N GLY A 496 18.57 31.89 3.41
CA GLY A 496 19.46 31.70 4.56
C GLY A 496 19.73 30.25 4.98
N VAL A 497 20.99 29.95 5.33
CA VAL A 497 21.37 28.71 6.02
C VAL A 497 21.09 28.89 7.52
N GLY A 498 19.83 28.77 7.92
CA GLY A 498 19.37 28.91 9.30
C GLY A 498 17.86 28.78 9.43
N LEU A 499 17.39 28.35 10.60
CA LEU A 499 16.00 28.51 11.00
C LEU A 499 15.85 29.94 11.52
N ASP A 500 15.01 30.75 10.89
CA ASP A 500 14.64 32.06 11.42
C ASP A 500 13.31 31.93 12.17
N PRO A 501 13.11 32.68 13.27
CA PRO A 501 11.78 32.84 13.86
C PRO A 501 10.95 33.76 12.94
N VAL A 502 10.01 33.19 12.19
CA VAL A 502 9.01 33.90 11.37
C VAL A 502 7.60 33.39 11.75
N PRO A 503 6.54 34.21 11.60
CA PRO A 503 5.77 34.83 12.67
C PRO A 503 4.70 33.90 13.25
N LEU A 504 4.06 34.38 14.32
CA LEU A 504 2.88 33.79 14.95
C LEU A 504 2.00 33.04 13.95
N THR A 505 1.72 31.76 14.21
CA THR A 505 0.52 31.14 13.66
C THR A 505 -0.68 32.00 14.05
N THR A 506 -1.51 32.41 13.11
CA THR A 506 -2.70 33.22 13.38
C THR A 506 -3.91 32.31 13.28
N ALA A 507 -4.51 31.99 14.43
CA ALA A 507 -5.77 31.28 14.47
C ALA A 507 -6.93 32.27 14.26
N VAL A 508 -7.71 32.07 13.20
CA VAL A 508 -8.87 32.90 12.86
C VAL A 508 -10.12 32.02 12.87
N GLY A 509 -11.14 32.45 13.61
CA GLY A 509 -12.40 31.68 13.78
C GLY A 509 -12.54 31.00 15.15
N GLY A 510 -11.44 30.81 15.88
CA GLY A 510 -11.44 30.13 17.18
C GLY A 510 -11.58 28.61 17.00
N SER A 511 -11.94 27.86 18.05
CA SER A 511 -12.06 26.40 17.90
C SER A 511 -13.39 25.96 17.27
N VAL A 512 -13.38 24.81 16.61
CA VAL A 512 -14.55 24.22 15.92
C VAL A 512 -15.19 23.15 16.79
N ASP A 513 -16.45 23.39 17.19
CA ASP A 513 -17.28 22.40 17.88
C ASP A 513 -17.95 21.46 16.88
N VAL A 514 -17.83 20.15 17.11
CA VAL A 514 -18.45 19.08 16.33
C VAL A 514 -19.46 18.38 17.23
N SER A 515 -20.76 18.46 16.91
CA SER A 515 -21.80 17.83 17.73
C SER A 515 -21.75 16.30 17.64
N PRO A 516 -22.36 15.57 18.60
CA PRO A 516 -22.50 14.12 18.51
C PRO A 516 -23.10 13.66 17.17
N GLY A 517 -22.37 12.80 16.47
CA GLY A 517 -22.76 12.24 15.17
C GLY A 517 -22.50 13.14 13.95
N GLU A 518 -22.04 14.38 14.15
CA GLU A 518 -21.69 15.31 13.07
C GLU A 518 -20.22 15.12 12.63
N GLU A 519 -19.95 15.58 11.41
CA GLU A 519 -18.65 15.47 10.75
C GLU A 519 -17.92 16.82 10.70
N ALA A 520 -16.59 16.78 10.61
CA ALA A 520 -15.75 17.93 10.34
C ALA A 520 -14.68 17.58 9.30
N THR A 521 -14.56 18.41 8.27
CA THR A 521 -13.51 18.31 7.26
C THR A 521 -12.29 19.08 7.73
N VAL A 522 -11.11 18.46 7.62
CA VAL A 522 -9.81 19.03 7.93
C VAL A 522 -9.01 19.07 6.63
N GLU A 523 -8.55 20.25 6.23
CA GLU A 523 -7.67 20.48 5.08
C GLU A 523 -6.30 20.95 5.56
N ILE A 524 -5.25 20.41 4.97
CA ILE A 524 -3.84 20.73 5.27
C ILE A 524 -3.20 21.34 4.02
N GLY A 525 -2.39 22.38 4.25
CA GLY A 525 -1.55 23.06 3.26
C GLY A 525 -0.61 22.14 2.49
N GLU A 526 0.12 22.72 1.56
CA GLU A 526 1.02 21.98 0.68
C GLU A 526 2.34 21.62 1.33
N PHE A 527 2.81 20.42 0.99
CA PHE A 527 4.06 19.88 1.50
C PHE A 527 5.22 20.13 0.54
N TYR A 528 6.38 20.47 1.08
CA TYR A 528 7.59 20.73 0.31
C TYR A 528 8.79 19.97 0.86
N ARG A 529 9.81 19.77 0.01
CA ARG A 529 11.10 19.20 0.41
C ARG A 529 12.27 20.14 0.06
N PRO A 530 13.31 20.23 0.89
CA PRO A 530 14.44 21.11 0.64
C PRO A 530 15.39 20.48 -0.38
N VAL A 531 15.75 21.21 -1.45
CA VAL A 531 16.82 20.81 -2.38
C VAL A 531 18.17 21.44 -2.03
N SER A 532 19.26 20.74 -2.35
CA SER A 532 20.62 21.17 -2.03
C SER A 532 21.10 22.27 -2.98
N GLY A 533 21.09 23.50 -2.50
CA GLY A 533 21.55 24.72 -3.18
C GLY A 533 21.15 25.95 -2.36
N PRO A 534 21.59 27.17 -2.74
CA PRO A 534 20.83 28.33 -2.32
C PRO A 534 19.54 28.29 -3.13
N ILE A 535 18.38 28.20 -2.46
CA ILE A 535 17.07 28.53 -3.04
C ILE A 535 16.39 27.39 -3.82
N ILE A 536 15.05 27.33 -3.69
CA ILE A 536 14.05 26.36 -4.16
C ILE A 536 13.80 25.21 -3.16
N SER A 537 12.55 25.05 -2.72
CA SER A 537 12.02 23.79 -2.20
C SER A 537 11.07 23.25 -3.26
N ASP A 538 11.15 21.95 -3.51
CA ASP A 538 10.29 21.33 -4.52
C ASP A 538 8.93 21.02 -3.86
N PRO A 539 7.81 21.43 -4.47
CA PRO A 539 6.49 20.95 -4.06
C PRO A 539 6.49 19.43 -4.14
N VAL A 540 5.89 18.80 -3.13
CA VAL A 540 5.83 17.34 -3.02
C VAL A 540 4.41 16.91 -3.38
N ASP A 541 4.29 16.15 -4.47
CA ASP A 541 3.05 15.44 -4.75
C ASP A 541 2.77 14.47 -3.58
N ILE A 542 1.74 14.76 -2.79
CA ILE A 542 1.40 13.96 -1.61
C ILE A 542 0.51 12.75 -1.97
N THR A 543 0.24 12.56 -3.26
CA THR A 543 -0.44 11.36 -3.76
C THR A 543 0.38 10.12 -3.43
N ASP A 544 -0.22 9.16 -2.72
CA ASP A 544 0.44 7.96 -2.19
C ASP A 544 1.45 8.16 -1.04
N GLU A 545 1.74 9.40 -0.64
CA GLU A 545 2.52 9.69 0.56
C GLU A 545 1.67 9.53 1.82
N ASP A 546 2.25 8.88 2.83
CA ASP A 546 1.59 8.65 4.12
C ASP A 546 1.90 9.83 5.06
N VAL A 547 0.88 10.58 5.45
CA VAL A 547 0.99 11.65 6.46
C VAL A 547 0.24 11.21 7.72
N ARG A 548 0.94 11.20 8.86
CA ARG A 548 0.29 11.02 10.16
C ARG A 548 -0.31 12.35 10.60
N VAL A 549 -1.61 12.37 10.81
CA VAL A 549 -2.35 13.54 11.29
C VAL A 549 -2.93 13.26 12.67
N LEU A 550 -2.53 14.04 13.67
CA LEU A 550 -3.07 13.97 15.02
C LEU A 550 -4.06 15.12 15.24
N VAL A 551 -5.34 14.78 15.43
CA VAL A 551 -6.38 15.77 15.77
C VAL A 551 -6.55 15.79 17.29
N SER A 552 -6.15 16.89 17.91
CA SER A 552 -6.39 17.17 19.33
C SER A 552 -7.73 17.88 19.52
N TYR A 553 -8.43 17.52 20.58
CA TYR A 553 -9.77 18.01 20.84
C TYR A 553 -10.10 18.12 22.32
N ARG A 554 -11.11 18.92 22.64
CA ARG A 554 -11.66 19.12 23.98
C ARG A 554 -13.14 18.75 24.02
N ARG A 555 -13.55 18.01 25.04
CA ARG A 555 -14.92 17.64 25.36
C ARG A 555 -15.25 18.12 26.77
N GLY A 556 -15.96 19.25 26.87
CA GLY A 556 -16.20 19.91 28.15
C GLY A 556 -14.89 20.32 28.82
N SER A 557 -14.56 19.72 29.97
CA SER A 557 -13.30 19.98 30.69
C SER A 557 -12.19 18.95 30.41
N THR A 558 -12.42 18.03 29.47
CA THR A 558 -11.50 16.93 29.15
C THR A 558 -10.88 17.17 27.78
N SER A 559 -9.57 16.99 27.64
CA SER A 559 -8.91 16.99 26.33
C SER A 559 -8.55 15.56 25.92
N GLY A 560 -8.39 15.32 24.63
CA GLY A 560 -7.94 14.06 24.04
C GLY A 560 -7.39 14.29 22.63
N SER A 561 -6.83 13.26 22.03
CA SER A 561 -6.29 13.33 20.67
C SER A 561 -6.60 12.05 19.90
N ARG A 562 -6.62 12.13 18.57
CA ARG A 562 -6.76 10.98 17.69
C ARG A 562 -5.85 11.09 16.48
N GLU A 563 -5.02 10.05 16.29
CA GLU A 563 -4.17 9.94 15.12
C GLU A 563 -4.90 9.25 13.96
N PHE A 564 -4.74 9.80 12.77
CA PHE A 564 -5.17 9.26 11.50
C PHE A 564 -3.94 9.09 10.60
N ALA A 565 -3.77 7.91 10.03
CA ALA A 565 -2.90 7.75 8.87
C ALA A 565 -3.70 8.23 7.66
N VAL A 566 -3.24 9.31 7.04
CA VAL A 566 -3.84 9.89 5.84
C VAL A 566 -2.85 9.71 4.71
N THR A 567 -3.09 8.69 3.90
CA THR A 567 -2.49 8.59 2.58
C THR A 567 -3.25 9.54 1.68
N GLY A 568 -2.60 10.36 0.85
CA GLY A 568 -3.32 11.05 -0.22
C GLY A 568 -3.97 10.01 -1.13
N ASP A 569 -5.30 9.81 -1.06
CA ASP A 569 -5.96 8.94 -2.02
C ASP A 569 -5.92 9.67 -3.36
N TYR A 570 -5.12 9.13 -4.27
CA TYR A 570 -5.11 9.43 -5.68
C TYR A 570 -6.55 9.54 -6.23
N LYS A 571 -6.97 10.76 -6.57
CA LYS A 571 -7.76 10.97 -7.78
C LYS A 571 -6.93 10.40 -8.93
N PRO A 572 -7.50 9.67 -9.88
CA PRO A 572 -6.70 9.04 -10.91
C PRO A 572 -5.99 10.01 -11.87
N SER A 573 -4.83 10.56 -11.50
CA SER A 573 -3.89 11.22 -12.42
C SER A 573 -3.09 10.15 -13.18
N GLY A 574 -3.77 9.52 -14.14
CA GLY A 574 -3.23 8.49 -15.01
C GLY A 574 -3.48 8.89 -16.44
N GLU A 575 -2.69 9.84 -16.95
CA GLU A 575 -2.62 10.41 -18.32
C GLU A 575 -3.92 10.74 -19.09
N ASN A 576 -5.13 10.40 -18.63
CA ASN A 576 -6.39 10.53 -19.39
C ASN A 576 -7.63 10.89 -18.53
N PHE A 577 -7.52 11.60 -17.39
CA PHE A 577 -8.71 11.97 -16.59
C PHE A 577 -8.78 13.49 -16.39
N PRO A 578 -9.97 14.11 -16.55
CA PRO A 578 -10.14 15.54 -16.30
C PRO A 578 -10.07 15.86 -14.79
N GLU A 579 -9.96 17.13 -14.43
CA GLU A 579 -9.96 17.63 -13.05
C GLU A 579 -11.14 18.56 -12.77
N VAL A 580 -11.57 18.64 -11.51
CA VAL A 580 -12.63 19.56 -11.08
C VAL A 580 -12.41 19.99 -9.63
N THR A 581 -12.69 21.26 -9.36
CA THR A 581 -12.52 21.95 -8.09
C THR A 581 -13.73 22.84 -7.80
N ILE A 582 -14.35 22.69 -6.63
CA ILE A 582 -15.36 23.61 -6.11
C ILE A 582 -14.64 24.79 -5.48
N THR A 583 -14.87 25.99 -6.02
CA THR A 583 -14.24 27.25 -5.60
C THR A 583 -15.08 28.01 -4.59
N ASP A 584 -16.41 27.95 -4.67
CA ASP A 584 -17.31 28.58 -3.69
C ASP A 584 -18.62 27.80 -3.56
N VAL A 585 -19.18 27.81 -2.36
CA VAL A 585 -20.55 27.36 -2.11
C VAL A 585 -21.24 28.36 -1.21
N SER A 586 -22.29 29.00 -1.72
CA SER A 586 -23.04 30.01 -0.99
C SER A 586 -24.53 29.69 -0.90
N ARG A 587 -25.13 30.00 0.25
CA ARG A 587 -26.56 29.79 0.51
C ARG A 587 -27.36 31.07 0.25
N GLY A 588 -28.32 31.01 -0.67
CA GLY A 588 -29.32 32.04 -0.92
C GLY A 588 -30.69 31.69 -0.33
N PHE A 589 -31.68 32.59 -0.47
CA PHE A 589 -33.07 32.30 -0.07
C PHE A 589 -33.67 31.16 -0.91
N GLY A 590 -33.61 29.93 -0.41
CA GLY A 590 -34.20 28.75 -1.04
C GLY A 590 -33.38 28.15 -2.19
N GLN A 591 -32.08 28.46 -2.27
CA GLN A 591 -31.16 27.94 -3.27
C GLN A 591 -29.74 27.81 -2.71
N VAL A 592 -28.95 26.91 -3.27
CA VAL A 592 -27.50 26.82 -3.06
C VAL A 592 -26.83 27.17 -4.39
N ASN A 593 -25.88 28.10 -4.34
CA ASN A 593 -25.01 28.39 -5.46
C ASN A 593 -23.73 27.59 -5.28
N VAL A 594 -23.25 26.97 -6.36
CA VAL A 594 -22.02 26.18 -6.40
C VAL A 594 -21.18 26.73 -7.53
N GLU A 595 -19.98 27.19 -7.24
CA GLU A 595 -19.00 27.65 -8.21
C GLU A 595 -17.81 26.71 -8.23
N GLY A 596 -17.27 26.48 -9.42
CA GLY A 596 -16.06 25.68 -9.56
C GLY A 596 -15.45 25.72 -10.94
N THR A 597 -14.23 25.22 -11.02
CA THR A 597 -13.44 25.09 -12.24
C THR A 597 -13.26 23.61 -12.59
N ALA A 598 -13.17 23.29 -13.87
CA ALA A 598 -12.76 21.99 -14.34
C ALA A 598 -11.75 22.12 -15.47
N ASN A 599 -10.74 21.25 -15.48
CA ASN A 599 -9.66 21.23 -16.45
C ASN A 599 -9.63 19.88 -17.18
N ALA A 600 -9.25 19.87 -18.45
CA ALA A 600 -8.94 18.65 -19.19
C ALA A 600 -7.50 18.19 -18.85
N ASN A 601 -7.10 17.06 -19.41
CA ASN A 601 -5.79 16.43 -19.23
C ASN A 601 -4.82 16.72 -20.40
N GLY A 602 -4.89 17.92 -20.99
CA GLY A 602 -4.02 18.34 -22.09
C GLY A 602 -4.52 18.03 -23.50
N ASP A 603 -5.73 17.48 -23.65
CA ASP A 603 -6.40 17.16 -24.92
C ASP A 603 -7.65 18.02 -25.21
N SER A 604 -8.02 18.90 -24.26
CA SER A 604 -9.10 19.88 -24.38
C SER A 604 -10.49 19.29 -24.67
N ASP A 605 -10.79 18.10 -24.16
CA ASP A 605 -11.94 17.29 -24.59
C ASP A 605 -13.09 17.18 -23.57
N LEU A 606 -13.18 18.08 -22.59
CA LEU A 606 -14.28 18.10 -21.61
C LEU A 606 -15.66 17.96 -22.27
N SER A 607 -16.57 17.24 -21.62
CA SER A 607 -17.90 16.91 -22.16
C SER A 607 -19.04 17.46 -21.29
N THR A 608 -19.05 17.14 -20.00
CA THR A 608 -20.10 17.61 -19.08
C THR A 608 -19.55 17.98 -17.71
N ILE A 609 -20.20 18.93 -17.05
CA ILE A 609 -19.92 19.32 -15.68
C ILE A 609 -21.24 19.47 -14.92
N SER A 610 -21.32 18.95 -13.70
CA SER A 610 -22.54 18.95 -12.89
C SER A 610 -22.30 19.38 -11.46
N GLY A 611 -23.18 20.22 -10.92
CA GLY A 611 -23.25 20.55 -9.51
C GLY A 611 -24.46 19.86 -8.87
N GLU A 612 -24.25 19.17 -7.76
CA GLU A 612 -25.28 18.41 -7.04
C GLU A 612 -25.29 18.73 -5.54
N ILE A 613 -26.48 18.81 -4.96
CA ILE A 613 -26.73 18.84 -3.51
C ILE A 613 -27.18 17.45 -3.07
N VAL A 614 -26.56 16.94 -2.01
CA VAL A 614 -26.95 15.72 -1.31
C VAL A 614 -27.58 16.09 0.02
N TYR A 615 -28.79 15.61 0.26
CA TYR A 615 -29.50 15.82 1.52
C TYR A 615 -29.29 14.64 2.46
N ALA A 616 -29.42 14.86 3.77
CA ALA A 616 -29.34 13.81 4.80
C ALA A 616 -30.34 12.65 4.58
N SER A 617 -31.43 12.91 3.86
CA SER A 617 -32.40 11.89 3.44
C SER A 617 -31.91 10.94 2.35
N GLY A 618 -30.72 11.17 1.79
CA GLY A 618 -30.20 10.50 0.60
C GLY A 618 -30.73 11.04 -0.73
N LEU A 619 -31.60 12.05 -0.70
CA LEU A 619 -32.04 12.76 -1.91
C LEU A 619 -30.85 13.50 -2.53
N VAL A 620 -30.69 13.42 -3.85
CA VAL A 620 -29.72 14.20 -4.63
C VAL A 620 -30.45 15.12 -5.58
N ARG A 621 -30.06 16.38 -5.64
CA ARG A 621 -30.62 17.38 -6.56
C ARG A 621 -29.49 18.17 -7.19
N GLY A 622 -29.43 18.20 -8.52
CA GLY A 622 -28.35 18.89 -9.21
C GLY A 622 -28.76 19.40 -10.58
N GLU A 623 -27.80 20.05 -11.23
CA GLU A 623 -27.87 20.51 -12.60
C GLU A 623 -26.59 20.07 -13.33
N THR A 624 -26.71 19.72 -14.61
CA THR A 624 -25.59 19.33 -15.47
C THR A 624 -25.56 20.26 -16.68
N LYS A 625 -24.37 20.76 -17.01
CA LYS A 625 -24.09 21.61 -18.18
C LYS A 625 -23.10 20.92 -19.10
N SER A 626 -23.07 21.35 -20.35
CA SER A 626 -22.02 20.95 -21.30
C SER A 626 -20.72 21.69 -20.99
N ALA A 627 -19.60 20.99 -21.05
CA ALA A 627 -18.25 21.53 -20.97
C ALA A 627 -17.54 21.29 -22.31
N ALA A 628 -16.49 22.07 -22.61
CA ALA A 628 -15.62 21.87 -23.77
C ALA A 628 -14.33 22.67 -23.59
N GLY A 629 -13.23 22.19 -24.17
CA GLY A 629 -11.92 22.86 -24.11
C GLY A 629 -11.08 22.43 -22.92
N GLU A 630 -9.92 23.08 -22.76
CA GLU A 630 -8.93 22.72 -21.72
C GLU A 630 -9.36 23.11 -20.31
N SER A 631 -10.17 24.16 -20.16
CA SER A 631 -10.60 24.63 -18.85
C SER A 631 -11.95 25.33 -18.96
N VAL A 632 -12.84 25.07 -17.99
CA VAL A 632 -14.16 25.69 -17.88
C VAL A 632 -14.45 26.06 -16.44
N ALA A 633 -14.95 27.28 -16.22
CA ALA A 633 -15.49 27.72 -14.93
C ALA A 633 -17.02 27.74 -15.02
N GLU A 634 -17.70 27.16 -14.04
CA GLU A 634 -19.15 27.05 -14.02
C GLU A 634 -19.77 27.41 -12.67
N GLN A 635 -21.00 27.91 -12.75
CA GLN A 635 -21.83 28.23 -11.60
C GLN A 635 -23.19 27.52 -11.71
N PHE A 636 -23.57 26.76 -10.70
CA PHE A 636 -24.86 26.11 -10.59
C PHE A 636 -25.74 26.82 -9.56
N THR A 637 -26.99 27.09 -9.91
CA THR A 637 -27.98 27.62 -8.97
C THR A 637 -29.03 26.56 -8.73
N ILE A 638 -28.83 25.76 -7.68
CA ILE A 638 -29.66 24.58 -7.41
C ILE A 638 -30.75 24.97 -6.41
N PRO A 639 -32.04 24.94 -6.79
CA PRO A 639 -33.11 25.30 -5.86
C PRO A 639 -33.21 24.26 -4.75
N GLY A 640 -33.45 24.64 -3.50
CA GLY A 640 -33.46 23.71 -2.37
C GLY A 640 -34.38 24.16 -1.24
N PHE A 641 -35.45 23.40 -1.00
CA PHE A 641 -36.31 23.49 0.18
C PHE A 641 -36.33 22.12 0.87
N GLY A 642 -35.63 21.97 2.00
CA GLY A 642 -35.60 20.71 2.77
C GLY A 642 -34.57 20.69 3.92
N PRO A 643 -34.73 19.80 4.92
CA PRO A 643 -33.93 19.82 6.15
C PRO A 643 -32.57 19.14 5.92
N ARG A 644 -31.49 19.90 6.17
CA ARG A 644 -30.06 19.50 6.16
C ARG A 644 -29.52 18.97 4.81
N VAL A 645 -28.75 19.85 4.15
CA VAL A 645 -27.78 19.46 3.13
C VAL A 645 -26.59 18.82 3.86
N VAL A 646 -26.06 17.72 3.33
CA VAL A 646 -24.90 17.00 3.88
C VAL A 646 -23.67 17.18 2.99
N ALA A 647 -23.85 17.30 1.67
CA ALA A 647 -22.74 17.55 0.76
C ALA A 647 -23.20 18.31 -0.48
N VAL A 648 -22.32 19.11 -1.05
CA VAL A 648 -22.33 19.61 -2.42
C VAL A 648 -21.26 18.87 -3.20
N ARG A 649 -21.56 18.45 -4.42
CA ARG A 649 -20.66 17.69 -5.29
C ARG A 649 -20.54 18.39 -6.62
N MET A 650 -19.35 18.45 -7.17
CA MET A 650 -19.12 18.89 -8.54
C MET A 650 -18.40 17.78 -9.30
N THR A 651 -18.99 17.33 -10.40
CA THR A 651 -18.44 16.22 -11.21
C THR A 651 -18.20 16.72 -12.62
N VAL A 652 -17.03 16.46 -13.18
CA VAL A 652 -16.72 16.67 -14.59
C VAL A 652 -16.57 15.31 -15.30
N THR A 653 -16.89 15.27 -16.58
CA THR A 653 -16.71 14.12 -17.47
C THR A 653 -16.13 14.62 -18.79
N ASP A 654 -15.14 13.91 -19.32
CA ASP A 654 -14.55 14.16 -20.64
C ASP A 654 -15.28 13.43 -21.79
N ALA A 655 -14.80 13.55 -23.02
CA ALA A 655 -15.41 12.90 -24.17
C ALA A 655 -15.16 11.37 -24.22
N ASP A 656 -14.07 10.92 -23.59
CA ASP A 656 -13.70 9.51 -23.45
C ASP A 656 -14.49 8.78 -22.33
N GLY A 657 -15.24 9.53 -21.52
CA GLY A 657 -16.12 9.02 -20.46
C GLY A 657 -15.44 8.91 -19.09
N ASN A 658 -14.26 9.49 -18.94
CA ASN A 658 -13.54 9.58 -17.68
C ASN A 658 -14.12 10.71 -16.83
N THR A 659 -14.17 10.52 -15.51
CA THR A 659 -14.83 11.46 -14.60
C THR A 659 -13.93 11.84 -13.44
N ALA A 660 -13.93 13.11 -13.07
CA ALA A 660 -13.42 13.59 -11.78
C ALA A 660 -14.51 14.27 -10.98
N ARG A 661 -14.31 14.31 -9.66
CA ARG A 661 -15.28 14.86 -8.74
C ARG A 661 -14.61 15.58 -7.58
N ASP A 662 -15.19 16.69 -7.17
CA ASP A 662 -14.90 17.41 -5.93
C ASP A 662 -16.15 17.44 -5.05
N VAL A 663 -15.97 17.53 -3.74
CA VAL A 663 -17.04 17.49 -2.75
C VAL A 663 -16.78 18.56 -1.69
N TYR A 664 -17.80 19.36 -1.42
CA TYR A 664 -17.87 20.34 -0.33
C TYR A 664 -18.93 19.90 0.67
N PHE A 665 -18.70 20.06 1.97
CA PHE A 665 -19.65 19.64 3.02
C PHE A 665 -20.18 20.93 3.71
N PRO A 666 -21.43 21.38 3.40
CA PRO A 666 -21.92 22.75 3.64
C PRO A 666 -22.71 22.99 4.93
#